data_AF-A0A813L9F5-F1
#
_entry.id   AF-A0A813L9F5-F1
#
_cell.length_a   1.000
_cell.length_b   1.000
_cell.length_c   1.000
_cell.angle_alpha   90.00
_cell.angle_beta   90.00
_cell.angle_gamma   90.00
#
_symmetry.space_group_name_H-M   'P 1'
#
loop_
_entity.id
_entity.type
_entity.pdbx_description
1 polymer ?
#
loop_
_entity_poly.entity_id
_entity_poly.type
_entity_poly.pdbx_seq_one_letter_code
_entity_poly.pdbx_strand_id
1 'polypeptide(L)'
;MQITSLHSHFGSIRQQVGSARSQVHSARWARIPRSMGMEAQALLEVVDVSGDDEEGLAAPTAAAVPPGGACRRSVGRVAVALALCGVAGCVAVWHGAARARQGRIEAKAAMLLELSAMRPAGARRAEEERRLNAKKGERPLLTQKDVKDCDTGTGPSIDGGLYCKQASSIFSGTIDAWEDTMRKWDELYNFMNASIDKSTDFWVGMEFLSQKGFGIVFPYMNFVQGFPQPYKSWQVNHFFWTTMMGYPDPKWKPPVKGEKIGVVTYSQYSKEHYGASWGYDFFDHYYTGNRVPSWEDHAYHAKAVAMMDAGITFARGMGVEPMDLYASTEPRFALDNEALVSVSWDGFEYLGANDIKYASNGVWGVALVEKLVEQYGSVGGEVLGPLMTDSVFSVHLRSDGEFFYVDMSKLEKYKPIAGYAPLGGKAKFKEDRGSLHMVRLEYNGSVYTNFKNETVSDDYQKESKRTGWRFAEGAIIASLLSMTNLVLHVKDLHLELAAAFQAVTVDAFADNPEHPLRKVLDPFISRSVQATNDNFKLLFDYHAAEFSLAPLPVDEQLKLIDDFIREQPLNLAEMDMEVFAQHRNMSAKYSTKEAVDDPSRWGWRWHYRSLQVQRLYDELLDCRLGARFNQGDAEAIDDEVVMQWWADMVKHMPALNRATRLNPEWASEKVTFGSLKRVLRVLLVWLSWIHEDVGHSAASYVYNPVYTPMNIPLDGVGVPMRSYVFNVAAYRGFVFLERAALMDEPPNFWFGTETCSGWWMFQSCTTPADDKSKQCFTDFQSKLKAFGDDDKAFSECDKTGFYSCVDRVETAVSS
;
A
#
# COMPACT_ATOMS: atom_id res chain seq x y z
N MET A 1 22.51 66.90 -15.64
CA MET A 1 21.63 68.05 -15.33
C MET A 1 21.15 67.90 -13.91
N GLN A 2 21.30 68.99 -13.17
CA GLN A 2 21.11 69.16 -11.74
C GLN A 2 19.67 69.65 -11.46
N ILE A 3 19.24 69.56 -10.19
CA ILE A 3 18.27 70.46 -9.50
C ILE A 3 16.77 70.16 -9.77
N THR A 4 15.82 70.07 -8.82
CA THR A 4 15.69 70.16 -7.33
C THR A 4 14.22 69.81 -6.95
N SER A 5 13.94 69.15 -5.81
CA SER A 5 13.38 69.65 -4.51
C SER A 5 11.88 70.03 -4.52
N LEU A 6 11.05 69.90 -3.47
CA LEU A 6 11.12 70.01 -1.99
C LEU A 6 10.09 69.04 -1.33
N HIS A 7 10.33 68.36 -0.18
CA HIS A 7 10.21 68.78 1.24
C HIS A 7 8.78 69.25 1.63
N SER A 8 8.14 68.94 2.78
CA SER A 8 8.56 68.40 4.09
C SER A 8 7.33 68.21 5.01
N HIS A 9 7.36 67.29 6.01
CA HIS A 9 7.19 67.63 7.45
C HIS A 9 7.48 66.44 8.39
N PHE A 10 8.34 66.71 9.39
CA PHE A 10 8.78 65.94 10.56
C PHE A 10 7.67 65.84 11.65
N GLY A 11 7.71 65.00 12.69
CA GLY A 11 8.73 64.07 13.22
C GLY A 11 8.40 63.54 14.64
N SER A 12 9.34 62.75 15.21
CA SER A 12 9.59 62.45 16.65
C SER A 12 8.65 61.42 17.35
N ILE A 13 9.08 60.42 18.14
CA ILE A 13 10.13 60.33 19.18
C ILE A 13 10.70 58.89 19.28
N ARG A 14 12.02 58.77 19.53
CA ARG A 14 12.74 57.55 19.93
C ARG A 14 13.68 57.92 21.09
N GLN A 15 13.51 57.37 22.31
CA GLN A 15 14.61 57.14 23.27
C GLN A 15 14.19 56.38 24.55
N GLN A 16 14.86 55.23 24.77
CA GLN A 16 15.40 54.63 26.01
C GLN A 16 15.67 53.14 25.67
N VAL A 17 16.86 52.72 25.20
CA VAL A 17 18.10 52.37 25.96
C VAL A 17 17.74 51.48 27.16
N GLY A 18 18.20 50.24 27.36
CA GLY A 18 19.43 49.55 26.99
C GLY A 18 19.96 48.80 28.25
N SER A 19 20.76 47.74 28.05
CA SER A 19 21.39 46.84 29.04
C SER A 19 20.55 45.61 29.44
N ALA A 20 21.07 44.38 29.58
CA ALA A 20 22.45 43.92 29.63
C ALA A 20 22.59 42.49 29.05
N ARG A 21 23.70 42.26 28.36
CA ARG A 21 24.25 40.93 28.03
C ARG A 21 25.36 40.61 29.04
N SER A 22 25.44 39.33 29.43
CA SER A 22 26.62 38.56 29.87
C SER A 22 26.83 38.24 31.36
N GLN A 23 27.29 36.98 31.55
CA GLN A 23 27.87 36.31 32.73
C GLN A 23 26.84 35.83 33.77
N VAL A 24 26.83 34.58 34.27
CA VAL A 24 27.92 33.82 34.90
C VAL A 24 27.65 32.29 34.84
N HIS A 25 28.75 31.52 34.82
CA HIS A 25 28.89 30.07 34.96
C HIS A 25 28.26 29.43 36.22
N SER A 26 28.09 28.10 36.13
CA SER A 26 28.16 27.09 37.21
C SER A 26 26.97 26.93 38.16
N ALA A 27 26.37 25.74 38.13
CA ALA A 27 26.28 24.86 39.30
C ALA A 27 25.82 23.46 38.89
N ARG A 28 26.40 22.48 39.57
CA ARG A 28 26.39 21.05 39.32
C ARG A 28 25.70 20.42 40.54
N TRP A 29 24.94 19.34 40.34
CA TRP A 29 24.40 18.39 41.35
C TRP A 29 23.30 18.88 42.31
N ALA A 30 22.12 18.25 42.25
CA ALA A 30 21.60 17.45 43.37
C ALA A 30 20.41 16.56 42.94
N ARG A 31 20.34 15.41 43.59
CA ARG A 31 19.46 14.25 43.41
C ARG A 31 18.24 14.34 44.36
N ILE A 32 17.12 13.72 43.93
CA ILE A 32 16.11 12.96 44.74
C ILE A 32 15.14 13.80 45.61
N PRO A 33 13.87 13.38 45.96
CA PRO A 33 13.22 12.06 45.82
C PRO A 33 11.78 12.00 45.26
N ARG A 34 11.35 10.76 44.99
CA ARG A 34 9.97 10.24 45.03
C ARG A 34 9.39 10.28 46.45
N SER A 35 8.14 10.74 46.62
CA SER A 35 7.20 10.17 47.60
C SER A 35 5.77 10.70 47.39
N MET A 36 4.84 9.75 47.24
CA MET A 36 3.43 9.66 47.70
C MET A 36 2.61 10.93 48.03
N GLY A 37 1.35 10.90 47.58
CA GLY A 37 0.21 11.09 48.51
C GLY A 37 -0.78 12.23 48.21
N MET A 38 -1.91 11.83 47.60
CA MET A 38 -3.31 12.25 47.82
C MET A 38 -3.78 13.73 47.94
N GLU A 39 -4.93 13.93 47.27
CA GLU A 39 -6.08 14.80 47.58
C GLU A 39 -6.06 16.29 47.20
N ALA A 40 -6.89 16.63 46.20
CA ALA A 40 -7.89 17.69 46.30
C ALA A 40 -9.04 17.50 45.27
N GLN A 41 -10.24 17.26 45.80
CA GLN A 41 -11.60 17.53 45.28
C GLN A 41 -11.76 18.98 44.74
N ALA A 42 -12.77 19.42 43.97
CA ALA A 42 -14.07 18.92 43.52
C ALA A 42 -14.65 19.88 42.43
N LEU A 43 -15.72 19.43 41.74
CA LEU A 43 -17.00 20.12 41.40
C LEU A 43 -17.48 19.91 39.95
N LEU A 44 -18.60 19.20 39.82
CA LEU A 44 -19.81 19.43 38.99
C LEU A 44 -20.58 18.09 38.91
N GLU A 45 -21.48 17.85 39.86
CA GLU A 45 -22.94 18.01 39.76
C GLU A 45 -23.61 16.95 38.86
N VAL A 46 -24.21 15.95 39.52
CA VAL A 46 -25.25 15.06 39.00
C VAL A 46 -26.54 15.46 39.72
N VAL A 47 -27.56 15.85 38.96
CA VAL A 47 -28.95 15.89 39.42
C VAL A 47 -29.68 14.81 38.66
N ASP A 48 -30.12 13.83 39.42
CA ASP A 48 -31.02 12.74 39.05
C ASP A 48 -32.43 13.15 39.50
N VAL A 49 -33.42 13.11 38.59
CA VAL A 49 -34.84 13.16 38.96
C VAL A 49 -35.59 12.22 38.03
N SER A 50 -36.04 11.11 38.62
CA SER A 50 -37.07 10.20 38.15
C SER A 50 -38.47 10.78 38.38
N GLY A 51 -39.44 10.34 37.56
CA GLY A 51 -40.86 10.58 37.79
C GLY A 51 -41.70 10.30 36.57
N ASP A 52 -42.33 9.11 36.55
CA ASP A 52 -43.40 8.70 35.65
C ASP A 52 -44.65 9.57 35.82
N ASP A 53 -45.41 9.79 34.72
CA ASP A 53 -46.84 9.48 34.65
C ASP A 53 -47.42 9.75 33.24
N GLU A 54 -48.42 8.93 32.89
CA GLU A 54 -49.14 8.83 31.63
C GLU A 54 -50.16 9.96 31.35
N GLU A 55 -50.68 9.90 30.12
CA GLU A 55 -51.94 10.44 29.59
C GLU A 55 -51.96 11.79 28.84
N GLY A 56 -52.40 11.71 27.56
CA GLY A 56 -53.55 12.50 27.13
C GLY A 56 -53.35 13.63 26.12
N LEU A 57 -53.51 13.29 24.83
CA LEU A 57 -54.32 13.99 23.80
C LEU A 57 -54.14 15.50 23.47
N ALA A 58 -54.06 15.70 22.14
CA ALA A 58 -54.61 16.80 21.32
C ALA A 58 -53.70 17.99 20.91
N ALA A 59 -53.56 18.12 19.59
CA ALA A 59 -53.18 19.32 18.85
C ALA A 59 -54.42 20.24 18.61
N PRO A 60 -54.33 21.29 17.78
CA PRO A 60 -53.62 22.56 17.96
C PRO A 60 -54.57 23.77 17.79
N THR A 61 -54.20 24.97 18.24
CA THR A 61 -54.81 26.21 17.70
C THR A 61 -53.83 27.38 17.62
N ALA A 62 -54.03 28.13 16.55
CA ALA A 62 -53.22 29.20 16.02
C ALA A 62 -53.56 30.58 16.60
N ALA A 63 -52.73 31.56 16.19
CA ALA A 63 -52.88 33.02 16.28
C ALA A 63 -52.47 33.63 17.64
N ALA A 64 -51.83 34.80 17.73
CA ALA A 64 -51.68 35.89 16.79
C ALA A 64 -50.38 36.68 17.08
N VAL A 65 -49.82 37.28 16.02
CA VAL A 65 -48.73 38.26 16.06
C VAL A 65 -49.30 39.66 16.30
N PRO A 66 -48.72 40.49 17.19
CA PRO A 66 -48.81 41.94 17.08
C PRO A 66 -47.49 42.53 16.51
N PRO A 67 -47.56 43.58 15.67
CA PRO A 67 -46.39 44.15 15.02
C PRO A 67 -45.76 45.27 15.85
N GLY A 68 -44.45 45.45 15.68
CA GLY A 68 -43.84 46.78 15.73
C GLY A 68 -42.85 47.00 16.88
N GLY A 69 -41.58 47.21 16.52
CA GLY A 69 -40.74 48.16 17.25
C GLY A 69 -39.48 47.64 17.92
N ALA A 70 -38.65 46.80 17.28
CA ALA A 70 -37.30 46.53 17.79
C ALA A 70 -36.25 46.08 16.76
N CYS A 71 -36.30 46.55 15.50
CA CYS A 71 -35.39 46.03 14.44
C CYS A 71 -34.19 46.92 14.06
N ARG A 72 -33.74 47.83 14.93
CA ARG A 72 -32.50 48.61 14.70
C ARG A 72 -31.38 48.42 15.73
N ARG A 73 -31.63 47.74 16.86
CA ARG A 73 -30.58 47.34 17.82
C ARG A 73 -30.16 45.86 17.70
N SER A 74 -30.96 45.04 17.01
CA SER A 74 -30.68 43.62 16.76
C SER A 74 -29.65 43.39 15.66
N VAL A 75 -29.66 44.20 14.58
CA VAL A 75 -28.73 44.03 13.44
C VAL A 75 -27.27 44.22 13.84
N GLY A 76 -26.97 45.21 14.71
CA GLY A 76 -25.61 45.42 15.23
C GLY A 76 -25.15 44.30 16.17
N ARG A 77 -26.06 43.73 16.97
CA ARG A 77 -25.75 42.59 17.85
C ARG A 77 -25.59 41.28 17.08
N VAL A 78 -26.35 41.08 16.00
CA VAL A 78 -26.22 39.93 15.09
C VAL A 78 -24.93 40.01 14.28
N ALA A 79 -24.56 41.20 13.78
CA ALA A 79 -23.28 41.37 13.07
C ALA A 79 -22.07 41.16 13.98
N VAL A 80 -22.12 41.66 15.22
CA VAL A 80 -21.06 41.42 16.22
C VAL A 80 -21.04 39.97 16.69
N ALA A 81 -22.20 39.32 16.87
CA ALA A 81 -22.27 37.90 17.20
C ALA A 81 -21.74 37.01 16.06
N LEU A 82 -22.08 37.32 14.80
CA LEU A 82 -21.54 36.60 13.63
C LEU A 82 -20.04 36.82 13.46
N ALA A 83 -19.53 38.04 13.72
CA ALA A 83 -18.10 38.32 13.73
C ALA A 83 -17.37 37.58 14.87
N LEU A 84 -17.95 37.54 16.07
CA LEU A 84 -17.39 36.80 17.21
C LEU A 84 -17.46 35.29 17.01
N CYS A 85 -18.52 34.76 16.41
CA CYS A 85 -18.62 33.35 16.00
C CYS A 85 -17.61 33.02 14.89
N GLY A 86 -17.40 33.93 13.93
CA GLY A 86 -16.36 33.79 12.91
C GLY A 86 -14.95 33.78 13.50
N VAL A 87 -14.64 34.69 14.42
CA VAL A 87 -13.35 34.73 15.13
C VAL A 87 -13.17 33.50 16.02
N ALA A 88 -14.19 33.08 16.76
CA ALA A 88 -14.16 31.87 17.57
C ALA A 88 -14.00 30.61 16.71
N GLY A 89 -14.65 30.55 15.55
CA GLY A 89 -14.48 29.50 14.55
C GLY A 89 -13.05 29.46 14.01
N CYS A 90 -12.48 30.59 13.60
CA CYS A 90 -11.09 30.68 13.14
C CYS A 90 -10.08 30.30 14.24
N VAL A 91 -10.32 30.72 15.49
CA VAL A 91 -9.48 30.36 16.64
C VAL A 91 -9.59 28.87 16.97
N ALA A 92 -10.78 28.28 16.87
CA ALA A 92 -10.99 26.83 17.04
C ALA A 92 -10.32 26.01 15.93
N VAL A 93 -10.40 26.48 14.68
CA VAL A 93 -9.70 25.87 13.53
C VAL A 93 -8.18 25.98 13.74
N TRP A 94 -7.68 27.15 14.12
CA TRP A 94 -6.25 27.36 14.35
C TRP A 94 -5.71 26.54 15.54
N HIS A 95 -6.43 26.51 16.66
CA HIS A 95 -6.07 25.63 17.79
C HIS A 95 -6.20 24.15 17.43
N GLY A 96 -7.18 23.78 16.61
CA GLY A 96 -7.34 22.44 16.07
C GLY A 96 -6.14 22.03 15.22
N ALA A 97 -5.74 22.89 14.27
CA ALA A 97 -4.57 22.68 13.40
C ALA A 97 -3.26 22.61 14.21
N ALA A 98 -3.07 23.50 15.19
CA ALA A 98 -1.90 23.47 16.05
C ALA A 98 -1.83 22.19 16.90
N ARG A 99 -2.94 21.74 17.48
CA ARG A 99 -3.01 20.46 18.23
C ARG A 99 -2.79 19.26 17.31
N ALA A 100 -3.34 19.27 16.10
CA ALA A 100 -3.13 18.21 15.12
C ALA A 100 -1.65 18.12 14.71
N ARG A 101 -1.01 19.28 14.45
CA ARG A 101 0.43 19.34 14.18
C ARG A 101 1.26 18.80 15.34
N GLN A 102 0.95 19.18 16.58
CA GLN A 102 1.62 18.67 17.77
C GLN A 102 1.44 17.15 17.92
N GLY A 103 0.21 16.64 17.77
CA GLY A 103 -0.08 15.21 17.83
C GLY A 103 0.66 14.41 16.77
N ARG A 104 0.85 14.94 15.55
CA ARG A 104 1.66 14.32 14.49
C ARG A 104 3.14 14.24 14.85
N ILE A 105 3.69 15.32 15.41
CA ILE A 105 5.09 15.34 15.88
C ILE A 105 5.29 14.30 16.98
N GLU A 106 4.36 14.21 17.92
CA GLU A 106 4.39 13.22 19.01
C GLU A 106 4.27 11.78 18.49
N ALA A 107 3.35 11.51 17.55
CA ALA A 107 3.19 10.20 16.94
C ALA A 107 4.44 9.76 16.16
N LYS A 108 5.02 10.66 15.37
CA LYS A 108 6.29 10.41 14.65
C LYS A 108 7.42 10.10 15.63
N ALA A 109 7.55 10.89 16.70
CA ALA A 109 8.57 10.68 17.71
C ALA A 109 8.38 9.34 18.44
N ALA A 110 7.14 8.99 18.79
CA ALA A 110 6.82 7.70 19.41
C ALA A 110 7.17 6.53 18.48
N MET A 111 6.83 6.60 17.20
CA MET A 111 7.17 5.58 16.20
C MET A 111 8.69 5.39 16.06
N LEU A 112 9.45 6.48 15.93
CA LEU A 112 10.92 6.40 15.83
C LEU A 112 11.56 5.84 17.11
N LEU A 113 10.99 6.18 18.28
CA LEU A 113 11.43 5.61 19.56
C LEU A 113 11.12 4.12 19.65
N GLU A 114 9.94 3.69 19.22
CA GLU A 114 9.54 2.27 19.16
C GLU A 114 10.44 1.49 18.19
N LEU A 115 10.63 1.99 16.97
CA LEU A 115 11.54 1.41 15.99
C LEU A 115 12.95 1.26 16.58
N SER A 116 13.50 2.33 17.17
CA SER A 116 14.81 2.29 17.80
C SER A 116 14.85 1.35 19.02
N ALA A 117 13.75 1.14 19.73
CA ALA A 117 13.69 0.20 20.85
C ALA A 117 13.67 -1.28 20.38
N MET A 118 13.06 -1.56 19.23
CA MET A 118 12.97 -2.91 18.66
C MET A 118 14.27 -3.39 18.00
N ARG A 119 15.15 -2.46 17.60
CA ARG A 119 16.38 -2.78 16.86
C ARG A 119 17.50 -3.32 17.76
N PRO A 120 18.24 -4.36 17.31
CA PRO A 120 19.46 -4.83 17.96
C PRO A 120 20.45 -3.71 18.31
N ALA A 121 21.06 -3.78 19.50
CA ALA A 121 22.04 -2.77 19.94
C ALA A 121 23.29 -2.72 19.04
N GLY A 122 23.68 -3.84 18.43
CA GLY A 122 24.75 -3.88 17.43
C GLY A 122 24.39 -3.09 16.18
N ALA A 123 23.20 -3.32 15.62
CA ALA A 123 22.73 -2.66 14.41
C ALA A 123 22.54 -1.15 14.61
N ARG A 124 22.01 -0.72 15.76
CA ARG A 124 21.91 0.71 16.12
C ARG A 124 23.26 1.41 16.17
N ARG A 125 24.29 0.75 16.73
CA ARG A 125 25.65 1.31 16.75
C ARG A 125 26.24 1.41 15.34
N ALA A 126 26.02 0.40 14.50
CA ALA A 126 26.47 0.41 13.11
C ALA A 126 25.78 1.53 12.30
N GLU A 127 24.48 1.75 12.50
CA GLU A 127 23.77 2.87 11.89
C GLU A 127 24.27 4.22 12.39
N GLU A 128 24.50 4.36 13.69
CA GLU A 128 25.07 5.59 14.24
C GLU A 128 26.44 5.89 13.66
N GLU A 129 27.27 4.87 13.49
CA GLU A 129 28.56 5.00 12.83
C GLU A 129 28.42 5.44 11.38
N ARG A 130 27.54 4.80 10.59
CA ARG A 130 27.21 5.23 9.21
C ARG A 130 26.78 6.69 9.17
N ARG A 131 25.89 7.09 10.08
CA ARG A 131 25.37 8.46 10.19
C ARG A 131 26.45 9.47 10.55
N LEU A 132 27.31 9.16 11.52
CA LEU A 132 28.41 10.02 11.93
C LEU A 132 29.48 10.16 10.85
N ASN A 133 29.74 9.09 10.09
CA ASN A 133 30.71 9.10 9.01
C ASN A 133 30.17 9.83 7.77
N ALA A 134 28.88 9.68 7.44
CA ALA A 134 28.24 10.46 6.39
C ALA A 134 28.38 11.97 6.63
N LYS A 135 28.26 12.43 7.88
CA LYS A 135 28.49 13.84 8.26
C LYS A 135 29.93 14.33 8.11
N LYS A 136 30.90 13.42 8.08
CA LYS A 136 32.33 13.73 7.94
C LYS A 136 32.82 13.66 6.49
N GLY A 137 32.06 13.00 5.61
CA GLY A 137 32.48 12.71 4.26
C GLY A 137 32.57 13.95 3.37
N GLU A 138 33.50 13.94 2.43
CA GLU A 138 33.66 14.97 1.39
C GLU A 138 32.70 14.76 0.19
N ARG A 139 31.84 13.72 0.23
CA ARG A 139 30.90 13.38 -0.86
C ARG A 139 29.53 14.03 -0.63
N PRO A 140 28.79 14.40 -1.69
CA PRO A 140 27.47 15.01 -1.58
C PRO A 140 26.39 13.95 -1.26
N LEU A 141 26.45 13.36 -0.06
CA LEU A 141 25.37 12.53 0.48
C LEU A 141 24.46 13.38 1.35
N LEU A 142 23.15 13.24 1.15
CA LEU A 142 22.15 13.82 2.03
C LEU A 142 22.22 13.17 3.41
N THR A 143 22.15 14.01 4.43
CA THR A 143 21.80 13.62 5.80
C THR A 143 20.51 14.30 6.23
N GLN A 144 19.88 13.81 7.31
CA GLN A 144 18.69 14.47 7.89
C GLN A 144 18.96 15.94 8.28
N LYS A 145 20.21 16.26 8.65
CA LYS A 145 20.60 17.63 8.97
C LYS A 145 20.51 18.51 7.73
N ASP A 146 21.01 18.04 6.59
CA ASP A 146 21.02 18.83 5.35
C ASP A 146 19.60 19.10 4.85
N VAL A 147 18.68 18.14 5.02
CA VAL A 147 17.25 18.34 4.74
C VAL A 147 16.67 19.45 5.63
N LYS A 148 16.90 19.39 6.95
CA LYS A 148 16.42 20.41 7.89
C LYS A 148 17.03 21.79 7.66
N ASP A 149 18.32 21.85 7.35
CA ASP A 149 19.02 23.11 7.11
C ASP A 149 18.54 23.76 5.80
N CYS A 150 18.07 22.98 4.82
CA CYS A 150 17.42 23.51 3.62
C CYS A 150 16.10 24.22 3.92
N ASP A 151 15.29 23.73 4.86
CA ASP A 151 14.04 24.41 5.27
C ASP A 151 14.31 25.78 5.90
N THR A 152 15.48 25.97 6.51
CA THR A 152 15.90 27.24 7.14
C THR A 152 16.71 28.13 6.20
N GLY A 153 16.92 27.73 4.94
CA GLY A 153 17.74 28.46 3.97
C GLY A 153 19.24 28.48 4.29
N THR A 154 19.69 27.64 5.23
CA THR A 154 21.09 27.54 5.68
C THR A 154 21.76 26.25 5.20
N GLY A 155 21.05 25.43 4.43
CA GLY A 155 21.51 24.16 3.90
C GLY A 155 22.62 24.31 2.85
N PRO A 156 23.34 23.22 2.56
CA PRO A 156 24.42 23.25 1.58
C PRO A 156 23.88 23.62 0.18
N SER A 157 24.50 24.62 -0.45
CA SER A 157 24.24 24.96 -1.85
C SER A 157 25.02 24.00 -2.74
N ILE A 158 24.49 22.81 -2.94
CA ILE A 158 24.95 21.90 -4.00
C ILE A 158 24.27 22.35 -5.30
N ASP A 159 25.05 22.50 -6.38
CA ASP A 159 24.60 22.95 -7.70
C ASP A 159 23.76 24.24 -7.70
N GLY A 160 24.25 25.30 -7.06
CA GLY A 160 23.67 26.65 -7.19
C GLY A 160 22.29 26.84 -6.53
N GLY A 161 21.97 26.04 -5.51
CA GLY A 161 20.72 26.15 -4.76
C GLY A 161 19.54 25.37 -5.35
N LEU A 162 19.74 24.68 -6.48
CA LEU A 162 18.77 23.72 -7.02
C LEU A 162 18.51 22.58 -6.00
N TYR A 163 19.54 22.19 -5.26
CA TYR A 163 19.51 21.18 -4.22
C TYR A 163 18.53 21.46 -3.08
N CYS A 164 18.61 22.62 -2.42
CA CYS A 164 17.70 22.92 -1.32
C CYS A 164 16.28 23.16 -1.81
N LYS A 165 16.10 23.67 -3.04
CA LYS A 165 14.77 23.76 -3.68
C LYS A 165 14.16 22.39 -3.96
N GLN A 166 14.97 21.42 -4.39
CA GLN A 166 14.53 20.05 -4.61
C GLN A 166 14.21 19.36 -3.29
N ALA A 167 15.12 19.39 -2.31
CA ALA A 167 14.86 18.85 -0.97
C ALA A 167 13.64 19.53 -0.31
N SER A 168 13.49 20.85 -0.41
CA SER A 168 12.32 21.56 0.11
C SER A 168 11.05 21.24 -0.69
N SER A 169 11.10 21.01 -2.00
CA SER A 169 9.91 20.57 -2.76
C SER A 169 9.47 19.15 -2.37
N ILE A 170 10.42 18.31 -1.97
CA ILE A 170 10.17 16.92 -1.55
C ILE A 170 9.69 16.86 -0.09
N PHE A 171 10.19 17.76 0.78
CA PHE A 171 10.04 17.65 2.24
C PHE A 171 9.41 18.87 2.94
N SER A 172 9.23 20.01 2.26
CA SER A 172 8.70 21.24 2.84
C SER A 172 7.42 21.69 2.12
N GLY A 173 6.54 22.38 2.82
CA GLY A 173 5.38 23.05 2.24
C GLY A 173 4.10 22.64 2.94
N THR A 174 3.77 23.46 3.93
CA THR A 174 2.50 23.53 4.67
C THR A 174 1.29 23.22 3.80
N ILE A 175 0.58 22.17 4.21
CA ILE A 175 -0.73 21.72 3.73
C ILE A 175 -1.76 22.86 3.58
N ASP A 176 -1.64 23.93 4.39
CA ASP A 176 -2.64 25.00 4.52
C ASP A 176 -3.04 25.69 3.19
N ALA A 177 -2.13 25.83 2.22
CA ALA A 177 -2.45 26.44 0.91
C ALA A 177 -3.05 25.43 -0.09
N TRP A 178 -2.72 24.15 0.07
CA TRP A 178 -3.17 23.07 -0.82
C TRP A 178 -4.53 22.51 -0.38
N GLU A 179 -4.83 22.51 0.92
CA GLU A 179 -6.17 22.26 1.48
C GLU A 179 -7.23 23.20 0.90
N ASP A 180 -6.91 24.48 0.73
CA ASP A 180 -7.81 25.46 0.12
C ASP A 180 -8.01 25.20 -1.38
N THR A 181 -6.99 24.63 -2.05
CA THR A 181 -7.01 24.26 -3.47
C THR A 181 -7.81 22.98 -3.72
N MET A 182 -7.72 21.99 -2.84
CA MET A 182 -8.52 20.76 -2.91
C MET A 182 -9.97 20.95 -2.52
N ARG A 183 -10.25 21.89 -1.61
CA ARG A 183 -11.63 22.33 -1.34
C ARG A 183 -12.31 22.90 -2.59
N LYS A 184 -11.51 23.27 -3.59
CA LYS A 184 -11.91 23.76 -4.91
C LYS A 184 -11.54 22.77 -6.01
N TRP A 185 -11.77 21.47 -5.77
CA TRP A 185 -11.46 20.37 -6.69
C TRP A 185 -11.85 20.66 -8.16
N ASP A 186 -13.05 21.19 -8.38
CA ASP A 186 -13.53 21.54 -9.72
C ASP A 186 -12.76 22.75 -10.31
N GLU A 187 -12.32 23.72 -9.50
CA GLU A 187 -11.49 24.83 -9.97
C GLU A 187 -10.08 24.36 -10.33
N LEU A 188 -9.49 23.41 -9.59
CA LEU A 188 -8.16 22.85 -9.90
C LEU A 188 -8.20 22.03 -11.20
N TYR A 189 -9.20 21.16 -11.36
CA TYR A 189 -9.41 20.41 -12.60
C TYR A 189 -9.60 21.35 -13.80
N ASN A 190 -10.46 22.38 -13.65
CA ASN A 190 -10.67 23.37 -14.69
C ASN A 190 -9.43 24.23 -14.96
N PHE A 191 -8.64 24.54 -13.93
CA PHE A 191 -7.35 25.22 -14.07
C PHE A 191 -6.37 24.37 -14.90
N MET A 192 -6.18 23.10 -14.56
CA MET A 192 -5.27 22.21 -15.30
C MET A 192 -5.68 22.12 -16.76
N ASN A 193 -6.97 21.96 -17.04
CA ASN A 193 -7.51 21.95 -18.41
C ASN A 193 -7.33 23.30 -19.12
N ALA A 194 -7.51 24.43 -18.44
CA ALA A 194 -7.33 25.76 -19.02
C ALA A 194 -5.86 26.16 -19.19
N SER A 195 -4.96 25.58 -18.40
CA SER A 195 -3.52 25.85 -18.39
C SER A 195 -2.77 25.13 -19.50
N ILE A 196 -3.36 24.09 -20.11
CA ILE A 196 -2.84 23.43 -21.33
C ILE A 196 -2.52 24.46 -22.44
N ASP A 197 -3.23 25.60 -22.46
CA ASP A 197 -3.04 26.68 -23.45
C ASP A 197 -2.09 27.81 -23.00
N LYS A 198 -1.53 27.79 -21.76
CA LYS A 198 -0.78 28.93 -21.19
C LYS A 198 0.53 28.53 -20.50
N SER A 199 1.66 29.01 -21.03
CA SER A 199 3.01 28.71 -20.53
C SER A 199 3.36 29.27 -19.14
N THR A 200 2.57 30.20 -18.59
CA THR A 200 2.87 30.87 -17.32
C THR A 200 2.55 30.04 -16.08
N ASP A 201 1.75 28.98 -16.21
CA ASP A 201 1.28 28.15 -15.10
C ASP A 201 2.05 26.83 -14.93
N PHE A 202 3.18 26.71 -15.66
CA PHE A 202 4.09 25.56 -15.66
C PHE A 202 4.52 25.08 -14.28
N TRP A 203 4.89 26.00 -13.38
CA TRP A 203 5.41 25.64 -12.06
C TRP A 203 4.36 24.99 -11.16
N VAL A 204 3.09 25.39 -11.27
CA VAL A 204 1.99 24.83 -10.48
C VAL A 204 1.65 23.40 -10.92
N GLY A 205 1.60 23.16 -12.24
CA GLY A 205 1.39 21.81 -12.79
C GLY A 205 2.56 20.87 -12.47
N MET A 206 3.80 21.37 -12.53
CA MET A 206 4.99 20.60 -12.18
C MET A 206 5.07 20.31 -10.68
N GLU A 207 4.67 21.23 -9.81
CA GLU A 207 4.62 21.00 -8.36
C GLU A 207 3.54 19.96 -7.99
N PHE A 208 2.39 19.98 -8.66
CA PHE A 208 1.35 18.95 -8.55
C PHE A 208 1.89 17.56 -8.91
N LEU A 209 2.56 17.45 -10.07
CA LEU A 209 3.14 16.19 -10.55
C LEU A 209 4.32 15.72 -9.70
N SER A 210 5.07 16.63 -9.10
CA SER A 210 6.35 16.28 -8.49
C SER A 210 6.28 15.49 -7.19
N GLN A 211 5.14 15.42 -6.46
CA GLN A 211 4.93 14.46 -5.35
C GLN A 211 3.60 14.55 -4.60
N LYS A 212 3.09 15.77 -4.30
CA LYS A 212 1.92 15.94 -3.43
C LYS A 212 0.59 15.72 -4.15
N GLY A 213 0.50 16.09 -5.43
CA GLY A 213 -0.69 15.83 -6.26
C GLY A 213 -0.93 14.33 -6.41
N PHE A 214 0.10 13.56 -6.80
CA PHE A 214 -0.01 12.10 -6.82
C PHE A 214 -0.43 11.55 -5.45
N GLY A 215 0.32 11.83 -4.38
CA GLY A 215 0.02 11.26 -3.05
C GLY A 215 -1.40 11.55 -2.53
N ILE A 216 -2.00 12.68 -2.89
CA ILE A 216 -3.33 13.06 -2.39
C ILE A 216 -4.47 12.64 -3.34
N VAL A 217 -4.18 12.45 -4.63
CA VAL A 217 -5.17 11.98 -5.61
C VAL A 217 -5.21 10.46 -5.69
N PHE A 218 -4.07 9.81 -5.44
CA PHE A 218 -3.91 8.36 -5.42
C PHE A 218 -4.94 7.63 -4.56
N PRO A 219 -5.26 8.08 -3.33
CA PRO A 219 -6.26 7.43 -2.52
C PRO A 219 -7.61 7.39 -3.25
N TYR A 220 -7.97 8.40 -4.04
CA TYR A 220 -9.25 8.40 -4.78
C TYR A 220 -9.27 7.50 -6.01
N MET A 221 -8.12 7.05 -6.50
CA MET A 221 -8.05 5.98 -7.50
C MET A 221 -8.29 4.60 -6.87
N ASN A 222 -7.80 4.39 -5.66
CA ASN A 222 -7.77 3.07 -5.01
C ASN A 222 -8.72 2.91 -3.82
N PHE A 223 -9.42 3.96 -3.38
CA PHE A 223 -10.25 3.91 -2.17
C PHE A 223 -11.37 2.89 -2.28
N VAL A 224 -11.57 2.14 -1.19
CA VAL A 224 -12.77 1.35 -1.01
C VAL A 224 -13.93 2.23 -0.56
N GLN A 225 -15.06 2.07 -1.26
CA GLN A 225 -16.31 2.70 -0.90
C GLN A 225 -16.63 2.39 0.58
N GLY A 226 -16.95 3.41 1.37
CA GLY A 226 -17.29 3.25 2.79
C GLY A 226 -16.15 3.30 3.81
N PHE A 227 -14.90 3.59 3.41
CA PHE A 227 -13.88 3.91 4.39
C PHE A 227 -14.03 5.33 4.96
N PRO A 228 -13.90 5.51 6.29
CA PRO A 228 -13.81 6.83 6.88
C PRO A 228 -12.53 7.51 6.38
N GLN A 229 -12.69 8.57 5.59
CA GLN A 229 -11.53 9.35 5.15
C GLN A 229 -10.87 10.04 6.36
N PRO A 230 -9.52 10.07 6.43
CA PRO A 230 -8.79 10.54 7.61
C PRO A 230 -8.94 12.05 7.90
N TYR A 231 -9.57 12.83 7.02
CA TYR A 231 -9.67 14.29 7.14
C TYR A 231 -10.85 14.76 8.01
N LYS A 232 -10.55 15.48 9.11
CA LYS A 232 -11.55 16.02 10.06
C LYS A 232 -12.47 17.10 9.47
N SER A 233 -12.01 17.94 8.55
CA SER A 233 -12.89 18.93 7.89
C SER A 233 -13.94 18.24 7.02
N TRP A 234 -13.59 17.08 6.48
CA TRP A 234 -14.52 16.20 5.78
C TRP A 234 -15.34 15.36 6.75
N GLN A 235 -14.83 14.89 7.88
CA GLN A 235 -15.67 14.27 8.92
C GLN A 235 -16.78 15.21 9.38
N VAL A 236 -16.57 16.52 9.45
CA VAL A 236 -17.67 17.47 9.76
C VAL A 236 -18.67 17.56 8.60
N ASN A 237 -18.22 17.56 7.35
CA ASN A 237 -19.11 17.57 6.18
C ASN A 237 -19.82 16.23 5.98
N HIS A 238 -19.09 15.12 5.95
CA HIS A 238 -19.59 13.76 5.95
C HIS A 238 -20.54 13.54 7.12
N PHE A 239 -20.18 13.86 8.37
CA PHE A 239 -21.13 13.83 9.50
C PHE A 239 -22.35 14.72 9.24
N PHE A 240 -22.18 15.92 8.69
CA PHE A 240 -23.32 16.77 8.33
C PHE A 240 -24.23 16.11 7.28
N TRP A 241 -23.67 15.46 6.26
CA TRP A 241 -24.41 14.80 5.18
C TRP A 241 -24.98 13.44 5.60
N THR A 242 -24.19 12.56 6.24
CA THR A 242 -24.61 11.23 6.70
C THR A 242 -25.52 11.30 7.92
N THR A 243 -25.30 12.25 8.84
CA THR A 243 -26.03 12.32 10.12
C THR A 243 -27.21 13.29 10.07
N MET A 244 -27.18 14.40 9.30
CA MET A 244 -28.37 15.25 9.14
C MET A 244 -29.25 14.92 7.93
N MET A 245 -28.71 14.34 6.84
CA MET A 245 -29.51 14.01 5.64
C MET A 245 -29.81 12.53 5.44
N GLY A 246 -29.33 11.65 6.33
CA GLY A 246 -29.75 10.24 6.36
C GLY A 246 -29.29 9.38 5.18
N TYR A 247 -28.22 9.78 4.48
CA TYR A 247 -27.59 8.94 3.45
C TYR A 247 -26.24 8.41 3.95
N PRO A 248 -26.20 7.32 4.75
CA PRO A 248 -24.99 6.52 4.84
C PRO A 248 -24.81 5.85 3.47
N ASP A 249 -23.78 6.22 2.71
CA ASP A 249 -23.39 5.40 1.55
C ASP A 249 -22.89 4.07 2.13
N PRO A 250 -23.60 2.94 1.90
CA PRO A 250 -23.27 1.69 2.54
C PRO A 250 -21.87 1.27 2.10
N LYS A 251 -21.09 0.73 3.05
CA LYS A 251 -19.73 0.23 2.81
C LYS A 251 -19.68 -0.82 1.70
N TRP A 252 -20.74 -1.60 1.57
CA TRP A 252 -20.91 -2.58 0.51
C TRP A 252 -22.26 -2.36 -0.15
N LYS A 253 -22.27 -2.23 -1.48
CA LYS A 253 -23.50 -2.26 -2.28
C LYS A 253 -23.70 -3.66 -2.85
N PRO A 254 -24.94 -4.19 -2.90
CA PRO A 254 -25.21 -5.49 -3.48
C PRO A 254 -25.01 -5.46 -5.00
N PRO A 255 -24.65 -6.60 -5.63
CA PRO A 255 -24.60 -6.70 -7.08
C PRO A 255 -25.93 -6.34 -7.75
N VAL A 256 -25.88 -5.66 -8.89
CA VAL A 256 -27.08 -5.23 -9.61
C VAL A 256 -27.51 -6.30 -10.61
N LYS A 257 -28.75 -6.78 -10.49
CA LYS A 257 -29.32 -7.76 -11.42
C LYS A 257 -29.39 -7.21 -12.85
N GLY A 258 -28.94 -8.01 -13.81
CA GLY A 258 -28.86 -7.69 -15.23
C GLY A 258 -27.62 -6.88 -15.61
N GLU A 259 -26.80 -6.49 -14.64
CA GLU A 259 -25.60 -5.70 -14.90
C GLU A 259 -24.46 -6.59 -15.43
N LYS A 260 -24.03 -6.30 -16.66
CA LYS A 260 -22.80 -6.87 -17.26
C LYS A 260 -21.73 -5.81 -17.33
N ILE A 261 -20.49 -6.18 -17.03
CA ILE A 261 -19.32 -5.30 -17.15
C ILE A 261 -18.56 -5.49 -18.46
N GLY A 262 -18.82 -6.58 -19.18
CA GLY A 262 -18.27 -6.87 -20.50
C GLY A 262 -16.85 -7.44 -20.39
N VAL A 263 -16.63 -8.64 -20.90
CA VAL A 263 -15.28 -9.23 -21.01
C VAL A 263 -14.61 -8.73 -22.29
N VAL A 264 -13.52 -7.97 -22.15
CA VAL A 264 -12.73 -7.39 -23.27
C VAL A 264 -11.25 -7.67 -23.08
N THR A 265 -10.45 -7.58 -24.14
CA THR A 265 -8.99 -7.66 -23.99
C THR A 265 -8.45 -6.37 -23.37
N TYR A 266 -7.29 -6.43 -22.74
CA TYR A 266 -6.62 -5.23 -22.23
C TYR A 266 -6.31 -4.22 -23.33
N SER A 267 -5.96 -4.67 -24.53
CA SER A 267 -5.74 -3.76 -25.66
C SER A 267 -7.04 -3.08 -26.12
N GLN A 268 -8.18 -3.79 -26.11
CA GLN A 268 -9.48 -3.18 -26.39
C GLN A 268 -9.81 -2.13 -25.34
N TYR A 269 -9.67 -2.47 -24.06
CA TYR A 269 -9.91 -1.57 -22.94
C TYR A 269 -9.04 -0.30 -23.02
N SER A 270 -7.73 -0.45 -23.18
CA SER A 270 -6.80 0.69 -23.27
C SER A 270 -7.13 1.60 -24.45
N LYS A 271 -7.49 1.03 -25.61
CA LYS A 271 -7.89 1.80 -26.79
C LYS A 271 -9.20 2.57 -26.58
N GLU A 272 -10.19 1.95 -25.95
CA GLU A 272 -11.50 2.54 -25.72
C GLU A 272 -11.48 3.61 -24.63
N HIS A 273 -10.74 3.38 -23.54
CA HIS A 273 -10.78 4.24 -22.35
C HIS A 273 -9.61 5.21 -22.23
N TYR A 274 -8.43 4.85 -22.75
CA TYR A 274 -7.21 5.68 -22.65
C TYR A 274 -6.82 6.30 -23.99
N GLY A 275 -7.41 5.85 -25.11
CA GLY A 275 -7.02 6.30 -26.44
C GLY A 275 -5.60 5.87 -26.83
N ALA A 276 -5.04 4.89 -26.12
CA ALA A 276 -3.67 4.42 -26.27
C ALA A 276 -3.63 2.91 -26.55
N SER A 277 -2.53 2.45 -27.13
CA SER A 277 -2.19 1.02 -27.22
C SER A 277 -0.86 0.81 -26.52
N TRP A 278 -0.77 -0.20 -25.66
CA TRP A 278 0.43 -0.46 -24.85
C TRP A 278 1.60 -1.09 -25.61
N GLY A 279 1.57 -1.12 -26.95
CA GLY A 279 2.72 -1.49 -27.79
C GLY A 279 3.12 -2.97 -27.80
N TYR A 280 2.48 -3.83 -26.99
CA TYR A 280 2.76 -5.26 -26.91
C TYR A 280 1.51 -6.10 -27.27
N ASP A 281 1.71 -7.12 -28.10
CA ASP A 281 0.66 -7.99 -28.64
C ASP A 281 0.02 -8.90 -27.58
N PHE A 282 0.72 -9.22 -26.50
CA PHE A 282 0.16 -10.07 -25.45
C PHE A 282 -1.11 -9.47 -24.83
N PHE A 283 -1.27 -8.14 -24.79
CA PHE A 283 -2.49 -7.49 -24.28
C PHE A 283 -3.74 -7.78 -25.12
N ASP A 284 -3.61 -8.35 -26.34
CA ASP A 284 -4.72 -8.87 -27.14
C ASP A 284 -5.19 -10.26 -26.70
N HIS A 285 -4.45 -10.92 -25.80
CA HIS A 285 -4.70 -12.30 -25.37
C HIS A 285 -5.05 -12.43 -23.89
N TYR A 286 -5.06 -11.32 -23.15
CA TYR A 286 -5.46 -11.24 -21.74
C TYR A 286 -6.68 -10.34 -21.58
N TYR A 287 -7.52 -10.66 -20.60
CA TYR A 287 -8.88 -10.15 -20.50
C TYR A 287 -9.13 -9.40 -19.20
N THR A 288 -9.98 -8.38 -19.27
CA THR A 288 -10.46 -7.56 -18.15
C THR A 288 -11.94 -7.21 -18.36
N GLY A 289 -12.53 -6.48 -17.42
CA GLY A 289 -13.86 -5.89 -17.56
C GLY A 289 -13.80 -4.59 -18.36
N ASN A 290 -14.79 -4.34 -19.23
CA ASN A 290 -14.88 -3.09 -20.00
C ASN A 290 -15.23 -1.88 -19.13
N ARG A 291 -15.70 -2.13 -17.90
CA ARG A 291 -15.98 -1.11 -16.91
C ARG A 291 -15.94 -1.73 -15.52
N VAL A 292 -15.85 -0.88 -14.51
CA VAL A 292 -16.02 -1.27 -13.11
C VAL A 292 -17.50 -1.57 -12.84
N PRO A 293 -17.83 -2.59 -12.03
CA PRO A 293 -19.19 -2.79 -11.56
C PRO A 293 -19.73 -1.57 -10.82
N SER A 294 -20.99 -1.19 -11.07
CA SER A 294 -21.56 0.06 -10.51
C SER A 294 -21.67 0.06 -8.97
N TRP A 295 -21.68 -1.12 -8.35
CA TRP A 295 -21.71 -1.30 -6.90
C TRP A 295 -20.32 -1.31 -6.24
N GLU A 296 -19.24 -1.31 -7.03
CA GLU A 296 -17.86 -1.22 -6.55
C GLU A 296 -17.22 0.15 -6.83
N ASP A 297 -17.70 0.86 -7.86
CA ASP A 297 -17.16 2.14 -8.30
C ASP A 297 -17.46 3.28 -7.30
N HIS A 298 -16.43 4.08 -7.02
CA HIS A 298 -16.52 5.20 -6.09
C HIS A 298 -16.85 6.49 -6.85
N ALA A 299 -17.77 7.32 -6.33
CA ALA A 299 -18.27 8.52 -7.03
C ALA A 299 -17.19 9.55 -7.43
N TYR A 300 -15.99 9.48 -6.83
CA TYR A 300 -14.85 10.36 -7.13
C TYR A 300 -13.74 9.67 -7.94
N HIS A 301 -13.86 8.38 -8.22
CA HIS A 301 -12.82 7.60 -8.90
C HIS A 301 -12.52 8.16 -10.30
N ALA A 302 -13.53 8.24 -11.17
CA ALA A 302 -13.36 8.78 -12.53
C ALA A 302 -12.80 10.22 -12.54
N LYS A 303 -13.15 11.05 -11.54
CA LYS A 303 -12.61 12.41 -11.39
C LYS A 303 -11.14 12.41 -11.00
N ALA A 304 -10.72 11.48 -10.15
CA ALA A 304 -9.32 11.33 -9.75
C ALA A 304 -8.46 10.92 -10.94
N VAL A 305 -8.91 9.93 -11.72
CA VAL A 305 -8.25 9.50 -12.96
C VAL A 305 -8.13 10.66 -13.95
N ALA A 306 -9.24 11.39 -14.20
CA ALA A 306 -9.25 12.52 -15.14
C ALA A 306 -8.30 13.66 -14.73
N MET A 307 -8.10 13.88 -13.44
CA MET A 307 -7.15 14.89 -12.97
C MET A 307 -5.69 14.46 -13.17
N MET A 308 -5.38 13.17 -12.97
CA MET A 308 -4.05 12.65 -13.33
C MET A 308 -3.81 12.73 -14.83
N ASP A 309 -4.80 12.36 -15.64
CA ASP A 309 -4.74 12.49 -17.11
C ASP A 309 -4.43 13.93 -17.54
N ALA A 310 -5.14 14.91 -16.97
CA ALA A 310 -4.93 16.31 -17.26
C ALA A 310 -3.51 16.77 -16.89
N GLY A 311 -3.00 16.34 -15.73
CA GLY A 311 -1.63 16.63 -15.29
C GLY A 311 -0.57 16.05 -16.21
N ILE A 312 -0.71 14.78 -16.58
CA ILE A 312 0.26 14.08 -17.42
C ILE A 312 0.21 14.61 -18.86
N THR A 313 -0.98 14.85 -19.39
CA THR A 313 -1.17 15.47 -20.70
C THR A 313 -0.53 16.86 -20.75
N PHE A 314 -0.73 17.67 -19.71
CA PHE A 314 -0.11 18.99 -19.59
C PHE A 314 1.42 18.90 -19.65
N ALA A 315 2.03 18.01 -18.87
CA ALA A 315 3.49 17.83 -18.87
C ALA A 315 4.02 17.35 -20.22
N ARG A 316 3.37 16.34 -20.82
CA ARG A 316 3.74 15.81 -22.14
C ARG A 316 3.59 16.88 -23.24
N GLY A 317 2.56 17.72 -23.16
CA GLY A 317 2.37 18.87 -24.05
C GLY A 317 3.49 19.91 -23.95
N MET A 318 4.17 19.97 -22.81
CA MET A 318 5.36 20.80 -22.58
C MET A 318 6.68 20.09 -22.95
N GLY A 319 6.60 18.88 -23.53
CA GLY A 319 7.77 18.07 -23.88
C GLY A 319 8.48 17.45 -22.67
N VAL A 320 7.78 17.29 -21.55
CA VAL A 320 8.30 16.71 -20.31
C VAL A 320 7.53 15.44 -20.00
N GLU A 321 8.25 14.32 -19.87
CA GLU A 321 7.66 13.13 -19.24
C GLU A 321 7.75 13.31 -17.71
N PRO A 322 6.62 13.29 -16.97
CA PRO A 322 6.65 13.46 -15.52
C PRO A 322 7.61 12.50 -14.82
N MET A 323 7.72 11.26 -15.30
CA MET A 323 8.61 10.27 -14.70
C MET A 323 10.10 10.55 -14.97
N ASP A 324 10.45 11.15 -16.10
CA ASP A 324 11.83 11.57 -16.40
C ASP A 324 12.35 12.63 -15.42
N LEU A 325 11.44 13.43 -14.85
CA LEU A 325 11.79 14.40 -13.80
C LEU A 325 12.32 13.72 -12.56
N TYR A 326 12.02 12.44 -12.34
CA TYR A 326 12.58 11.66 -11.25
C TYR A 326 13.98 11.11 -11.59
N ALA A 327 14.28 10.81 -12.85
CA ALA A 327 15.51 10.13 -13.28
C ALA A 327 16.79 11.02 -13.34
N SER A 328 16.69 12.31 -13.67
CA SER A 328 17.84 13.00 -14.32
C SER A 328 19.00 13.51 -13.45
N THR A 329 18.95 13.51 -12.11
CA THR A 329 20.10 13.76 -11.19
C THR A 329 19.63 13.50 -9.76
N GLU A 330 19.38 12.25 -9.40
CA GLU A 330 18.83 11.93 -8.08
C GLU A 330 19.81 12.29 -6.94
N PRO A 331 19.42 13.14 -5.98
CA PRO A 331 20.20 13.30 -4.78
C PRO A 331 20.27 11.95 -4.04
N ARG A 332 21.43 11.65 -3.46
CA ARG A 332 21.69 10.37 -2.81
C ARG A 332 21.68 10.53 -1.31
N PHE A 333 20.91 9.70 -0.62
CA PHE A 333 20.92 9.67 0.84
C PHE A 333 21.98 8.71 1.36
N ALA A 334 22.56 9.02 2.51
CA ALA A 334 23.39 8.06 3.23
C ALA A 334 22.61 6.75 3.53
N LEU A 335 23.32 5.66 3.84
CA LEU A 335 22.67 4.40 4.27
C LEU A 335 22.20 4.51 5.73
N ASP A 336 21.21 5.38 5.97
CA ASP A 336 20.66 5.76 7.28
C ASP A 336 19.13 5.55 7.26
N ASN A 337 18.69 4.37 7.74
CA ASN A 337 17.28 3.98 7.69
C ASN A 337 16.42 4.89 8.58
N GLU A 338 16.84 5.23 9.80
CA GLU A 338 16.06 6.12 10.67
C GLU A 338 15.82 7.48 10.01
N ALA A 339 16.83 8.05 9.36
CA ALA A 339 16.68 9.29 8.63
C ALA A 339 15.79 9.14 7.39
N LEU A 340 15.97 8.08 6.59
CA LEU A 340 15.14 7.79 5.42
C LEU A 340 13.66 7.60 5.78
N VAL A 341 13.37 6.88 6.86
CA VAL A 341 12.01 6.70 7.39
C VAL A 341 11.47 8.05 7.87
N SER A 342 12.26 8.81 8.64
CA SER A 342 11.88 10.14 9.14
C SER A 342 11.49 11.10 8.01
N VAL A 343 12.28 11.09 6.95
CA VAL A 343 12.14 11.94 5.76
C VAL A 343 10.93 11.50 4.93
N SER A 344 10.73 10.20 4.77
CA SER A 344 9.53 9.66 4.13
C SER A 344 8.24 10.00 4.89
N TRP A 345 8.32 10.19 6.21
CA TRP A 345 7.18 10.61 7.02
C TRP A 345 6.81 12.07 6.79
N ASP A 346 7.80 12.95 6.72
CA ASP A 346 7.60 14.39 6.53
C ASP A 346 7.02 14.71 5.15
N GLY A 347 7.36 13.93 4.11
CA GLY A 347 6.83 14.13 2.76
C GLY A 347 5.32 13.85 2.59
N PHE A 348 4.69 13.11 3.51
CA PHE A 348 3.30 12.65 3.39
C PHE A 348 2.53 12.84 4.72
N GLU A 349 2.36 14.09 5.16
CA GLU A 349 1.82 14.44 6.49
C GLU A 349 0.32 14.12 6.71
N TYR A 350 -0.41 13.63 5.71
CA TYR A 350 -1.86 13.40 5.79
C TYR A 350 -2.27 12.07 6.45
N LEU A 351 -1.29 11.26 6.86
CA LEU A 351 -1.48 9.92 7.44
C LEU A 351 -0.73 9.82 8.78
N GLY A 352 -1.31 9.11 9.75
CA GLY A 352 -0.80 8.94 11.10
C GLY A 352 0.02 7.65 11.27
N ALA A 353 0.90 7.62 12.28
CA ALA A 353 1.83 6.49 12.52
C ALA A 353 1.12 5.12 12.70
N ASN A 354 -0.11 5.14 13.20
CA ASN A 354 -0.93 3.95 13.36
C ASN A 354 -1.41 3.38 12.02
N ASP A 355 -1.56 4.23 10.99
CA ASP A 355 -2.11 3.81 9.69
C ASP A 355 -1.08 3.02 8.88
N ILE A 356 0.23 3.26 9.09
CA ILE A 356 1.33 2.52 8.43
C ILE A 356 1.63 1.19 9.13
N LYS A 357 1.17 1.00 10.37
CA LYS A 357 1.36 -0.25 11.11
C LYS A 357 0.70 -1.45 10.46
N TYR A 358 -0.41 -1.23 9.77
CA TYR A 358 -1.21 -2.30 9.17
C TYR A 358 -0.70 -2.74 7.78
N ALA A 359 0.40 -2.17 7.29
CA ALA A 359 0.98 -2.38 5.97
C ALA A 359 1.82 -3.65 5.77
N SER A 360 1.70 -4.69 6.60
CA SER A 360 2.66 -5.81 6.71
C SER A 360 4.07 -5.37 7.13
N ASN A 361 4.25 -5.09 8.42
CA ASN A 361 5.52 -4.67 9.05
C ASN A 361 6.19 -3.39 8.51
N GLY A 362 5.70 -2.74 7.45
CA GLY A 362 5.99 -1.37 7.01
C GLY A 362 7.37 -0.82 7.39
N VAL A 363 7.40 0.28 8.14
CA VAL A 363 8.65 0.92 8.64
C VAL A 363 9.46 0.05 9.62
N TRP A 364 8.86 -1.00 10.18
CA TRP A 364 9.52 -1.96 11.08
C TRP A 364 10.26 -3.08 10.35
N GLY A 365 10.11 -3.21 9.02
CA GLY A 365 10.86 -4.16 8.20
C GLY A 365 12.38 -4.06 8.39
N VAL A 366 12.90 -2.86 8.70
CA VAL A 366 14.30 -2.64 9.06
C VAL A 366 14.69 -3.40 10.33
N ALA A 367 13.93 -3.21 11.41
CA ALA A 367 14.19 -3.87 12.69
C ALA A 367 14.06 -5.40 12.57
N LEU A 368 13.14 -5.84 11.71
CA LEU A 368 12.95 -7.24 11.41
C LEU A 368 14.17 -7.87 10.70
N VAL A 369 14.67 -7.28 9.60
CA VAL A 369 15.89 -7.79 8.93
C VAL A 369 17.02 -7.90 9.96
N GLU A 370 17.25 -6.83 10.74
CA GLU A 370 18.36 -6.78 11.70
C GLU A 370 18.24 -7.86 12.78
N LYS A 371 17.03 -8.09 13.28
CA LYS A 371 16.74 -9.16 14.24
C LYS A 371 17.01 -10.53 13.64
N LEU A 372 16.59 -10.81 12.41
CA LEU A 372 16.82 -12.09 11.74
C LEU A 372 18.31 -12.32 11.45
N VAL A 373 19.02 -11.27 11.02
CA VAL A 373 20.48 -11.31 10.81
C VAL A 373 21.22 -11.72 12.09
N GLU A 374 20.84 -11.13 13.23
CA GLU A 374 21.40 -11.46 14.55
C GLU A 374 20.99 -12.86 15.03
N GLN A 375 19.69 -13.19 14.94
CA GLN A 375 19.11 -14.46 15.35
C GLN A 375 19.77 -15.65 14.65
N TYR A 376 19.97 -15.55 13.33
CA TYR A 376 20.58 -16.62 12.54
C TYR A 376 22.11 -16.55 12.53
N GLY A 377 22.72 -15.47 13.03
CA GLY A 377 24.17 -15.34 13.05
C GLY A 377 24.77 -15.23 11.65
N SER A 378 24.14 -14.44 10.78
CA SER A 378 24.48 -14.33 9.36
C SER A 378 25.93 -13.87 9.14
N VAL A 379 26.65 -14.56 8.26
CA VAL A 379 28.09 -14.36 8.08
C VAL A 379 28.35 -13.01 7.40
N GLY A 380 29.14 -12.14 8.05
CA GLY A 380 29.43 -10.80 7.52
C GLY A 380 28.23 -9.85 7.53
N GLY A 381 27.14 -10.26 8.20
CA GLY A 381 25.87 -9.54 8.22
C GLY A 381 25.12 -9.60 6.88
N GLU A 382 25.34 -10.62 6.05
CA GLU A 382 24.51 -10.86 4.87
C GLU A 382 23.02 -10.94 5.23
N VAL A 383 22.18 -10.45 4.33
CA VAL A 383 20.73 -10.30 4.53
C VAL A 383 19.94 -11.21 3.60
N LEU A 384 20.52 -11.67 2.50
CA LEU A 384 19.83 -12.49 1.52
C LEU A 384 19.42 -13.86 2.08
N GLY A 385 20.28 -14.51 2.88
CA GLY A 385 19.98 -15.76 3.57
C GLY A 385 18.77 -15.66 4.52
N PRO A 386 18.74 -14.69 5.45
CA PRO A 386 17.56 -14.38 6.25
C PRO A 386 16.29 -14.11 5.44
N LEU A 387 16.38 -13.36 4.34
CA LEU A 387 15.24 -13.10 3.46
C LEU A 387 14.74 -14.38 2.77
N MET A 388 15.65 -15.26 2.31
CA MET A 388 15.27 -16.58 1.78
C MET A 388 14.66 -17.51 2.85
N THR A 389 14.95 -17.25 4.12
CA THR A 389 14.47 -18.06 5.24
C THR A 389 13.03 -17.66 5.63
N ASP A 390 12.77 -16.35 5.77
CA ASP A 390 11.55 -15.81 6.40
C ASP A 390 10.83 -14.74 5.55
N SER A 391 10.93 -14.81 4.23
CA SER A 391 10.18 -13.91 3.33
C SER A 391 9.57 -14.62 2.12
N VAL A 392 8.69 -13.88 1.43
CA VAL A 392 8.08 -14.31 0.16
C VAL A 392 9.12 -14.61 -0.92
N PHE A 393 10.33 -14.04 -0.84
CA PHE A 393 11.38 -14.31 -1.83
C PHE A 393 11.78 -15.78 -1.89
N SER A 394 11.53 -16.55 -0.83
CA SER A 394 11.70 -18.01 -0.82
C SER A 394 10.88 -18.73 -1.89
N VAL A 395 9.83 -18.10 -2.45
CA VAL A 395 9.06 -18.60 -3.60
C VAL A 395 9.92 -18.87 -4.85
N HIS A 396 11.07 -18.20 -4.95
CA HIS A 396 12.02 -18.34 -6.07
C HIS A 396 13.08 -19.41 -5.85
N LEU A 397 13.10 -20.07 -4.69
CA LEU A 397 14.06 -21.11 -4.38
C LEU A 397 13.80 -22.39 -5.17
N ARG A 398 14.90 -23.06 -5.51
CA ARG A 398 14.94 -24.44 -5.96
C ARG A 398 15.92 -25.23 -5.12
N SER A 399 15.76 -26.55 -5.07
CA SER A 399 16.70 -27.45 -4.40
C SER A 399 17.38 -28.41 -5.38
N ASP A 400 18.63 -28.76 -5.09
CA ASP A 400 19.34 -29.90 -5.69
C ASP A 400 19.50 -31.07 -4.69
N GLY A 401 18.84 -30.99 -3.54
CA GLY A 401 18.88 -31.95 -2.44
C GLY A 401 19.84 -31.59 -1.32
N GLU A 402 21.05 -31.10 -1.63
CA GLU A 402 22.04 -30.67 -0.63
C GLU A 402 21.97 -29.17 -0.38
N PHE A 403 21.70 -28.40 -1.43
CA PHE A 403 21.70 -26.95 -1.41
C PHE A 403 20.38 -26.39 -1.93
N PHE A 404 20.20 -25.11 -1.63
CA PHE A 404 19.13 -24.29 -2.20
C PHE A 404 19.76 -23.21 -3.06
N TYR A 405 19.08 -22.82 -4.13
CA TYR A 405 19.60 -21.79 -5.01
C TYR A 405 18.48 -20.93 -5.58
N VAL A 406 18.87 -19.70 -5.89
CA VAL A 406 18.11 -18.75 -6.67
C VAL A 406 18.94 -18.40 -7.90
N ASP A 407 18.30 -18.40 -9.07
CA ASP A 407 18.94 -18.04 -10.34
C ASP A 407 18.11 -16.94 -11.02
N MET A 408 18.64 -15.72 -10.99
CA MET A 408 18.07 -14.53 -11.61
C MET A 408 18.77 -14.18 -12.93
N SER A 409 19.68 -15.02 -13.44
CA SER A 409 20.49 -14.70 -14.62
C SER A 409 19.66 -14.44 -15.89
N LYS A 410 18.40 -14.91 -15.95
CA LYS A 410 17.46 -14.56 -17.02
C LYS A 410 17.18 -13.06 -17.13
N LEU A 411 17.43 -12.28 -16.07
CA LEU A 411 17.23 -10.84 -16.06
C LEU A 411 18.42 -10.06 -16.64
N GLU A 412 19.58 -10.69 -16.82
CA GLU A 412 20.81 -10.01 -17.28
C GLU A 412 20.70 -9.46 -18.71
N LYS A 413 19.70 -9.92 -19.48
CA LYS A 413 19.42 -9.46 -20.84
C LYS A 413 18.68 -8.11 -20.91
N TYR A 414 18.04 -7.67 -19.83
CA TYR A 414 17.28 -6.42 -19.80
C TYR A 414 18.16 -5.24 -19.40
N LYS A 415 17.89 -4.09 -20.01
CA LYS A 415 18.69 -2.87 -19.76
C LYS A 415 18.12 -2.09 -18.59
N PRO A 416 18.89 -1.83 -17.53
CA PRO A 416 18.43 -0.99 -16.44
C PRO A 416 18.30 0.47 -16.89
N ILE A 417 17.55 1.25 -16.12
CA ILE A 417 17.55 2.71 -16.24
C ILE A 417 18.99 3.21 -16.08
N ALA A 418 19.39 4.17 -16.92
CA ALA A 418 20.76 4.66 -16.94
C ALA A 418 21.21 5.15 -15.55
N GLY A 419 22.36 4.65 -15.09
CA GLY A 419 22.90 4.99 -13.77
C GLY A 419 22.55 3.99 -12.66
N TYR A 420 21.70 2.99 -12.91
CA TYR A 420 21.44 1.88 -11.98
C TYR A 420 22.17 0.59 -12.37
N ALA A 421 22.32 -0.29 -11.38
CA ALA A 421 22.92 -1.60 -11.53
C ALA A 421 22.04 -2.53 -12.39
N PRO A 422 22.64 -3.39 -13.24
CA PRO A 422 21.88 -4.39 -13.97
C PRO A 422 21.28 -5.44 -13.02
N LEU A 423 20.09 -5.94 -13.36
CA LEU A 423 19.46 -7.05 -12.67
C LEU A 423 20.14 -8.38 -13.04
N GLY A 424 20.05 -9.39 -12.18
CA GLY A 424 20.53 -10.74 -12.44
C GLY A 424 21.32 -11.37 -11.29
N GLY A 425 22.15 -12.35 -11.63
CA GLY A 425 22.99 -13.08 -10.68
C GLY A 425 22.37 -14.36 -10.12
N LYS A 426 23.16 -15.06 -9.31
CA LYS A 426 22.82 -16.34 -8.69
C LYS A 426 23.28 -16.36 -7.25
N ALA A 427 22.51 -16.97 -6.36
CA ALA A 427 22.96 -17.26 -5.01
C ALA A 427 22.68 -18.71 -4.64
N LYS A 428 23.60 -19.29 -3.89
CA LYS A 428 23.53 -20.65 -3.38
C LYS A 428 23.57 -20.59 -1.85
N PHE A 429 22.70 -21.37 -1.23
CA PHE A 429 22.49 -21.41 0.20
C PHE A 429 22.66 -22.81 0.74
N LYS A 430 23.10 -22.88 1.99
CA LYS A 430 23.16 -24.11 2.77
C LYS A 430 22.33 -23.92 4.03
N GLU A 431 21.56 -24.94 4.39
CA GLU A 431 20.88 -25.01 5.67
C GLU A 431 21.90 -25.09 6.81
N ASP A 432 21.82 -24.17 7.77
CA ASP A 432 22.53 -24.24 9.05
C ASP A 432 21.69 -23.52 10.13
N ARG A 433 21.61 -24.12 11.33
CA ARG A 433 20.90 -23.58 12.51
C ARG A 433 19.49 -23.08 12.24
N GLY A 434 18.68 -23.87 11.55
CA GLY A 434 17.29 -23.49 11.28
C GLY A 434 17.09 -22.46 10.17
N SER A 435 18.14 -22.05 9.47
CA SER A 435 18.07 -21.01 8.45
C SER A 435 18.90 -21.31 7.21
N LEU A 436 18.68 -20.52 6.16
CA LEU A 436 19.47 -20.55 4.94
C LEU A 436 20.60 -19.55 5.02
N HIS A 437 21.84 -20.03 4.90
CA HIS A 437 23.02 -19.18 4.84
C HIS A 437 23.62 -19.16 3.45
N MET A 438 23.94 -17.97 2.97
CA MET A 438 24.61 -17.80 1.69
C MET A 438 26.02 -18.41 1.73
N VAL A 439 26.31 -19.30 0.78
CA VAL A 439 27.64 -19.94 0.63
C VAL A 439 28.35 -19.53 -0.66
N ARG A 440 27.62 -19.02 -1.65
CA ARG A 440 28.16 -18.54 -2.91
C ARG A 440 27.22 -17.55 -3.55
N LEU A 441 27.80 -16.50 -4.13
CA LEU A 441 27.09 -15.50 -4.90
C LEU A 441 27.82 -15.24 -6.22
N GLU A 442 27.08 -15.16 -7.32
CA GLU A 442 27.59 -14.89 -8.65
C GLU A 442 26.85 -13.69 -9.24
N TYR A 443 27.58 -12.71 -9.74
CA TYR A 443 26.97 -11.52 -10.34
C TYR A 443 27.96 -10.82 -11.26
N ASN A 444 27.52 -10.51 -12.48
CA ASN A 444 28.30 -9.78 -13.48
C ASN A 444 29.71 -10.38 -13.69
N GLY A 445 29.79 -11.71 -13.85
CA GLY A 445 31.04 -12.46 -14.04
C GLY A 445 31.91 -12.63 -12.78
N SER A 446 31.54 -12.00 -11.66
CA SER A 446 32.27 -12.13 -10.38
C SER A 446 31.66 -13.23 -9.51
N VAL A 447 32.51 -13.94 -8.77
CA VAL A 447 32.10 -14.99 -7.83
C VAL A 447 32.59 -14.66 -6.42
N TYR A 448 31.68 -14.68 -5.45
CA TYR A 448 31.94 -14.36 -4.06
C TYR A 448 31.66 -15.57 -3.17
N THR A 449 32.64 -15.92 -2.34
CA THR A 449 32.55 -16.99 -1.33
C THR A 449 33.05 -16.57 0.05
N ASN A 450 33.66 -15.38 0.16
CA ASN A 450 34.11 -14.80 1.43
C ASN A 450 33.28 -13.55 1.77
N PHE A 451 32.28 -13.74 2.65
CA PHE A 451 31.40 -12.67 3.10
C PHE A 451 31.93 -11.90 4.32
N LYS A 452 33.14 -12.22 4.82
CA LYS A 452 33.80 -11.52 5.95
C LYS A 452 34.86 -10.50 5.50
N ASN A 453 34.80 -10.02 4.26
CA ASN A 453 35.78 -9.05 3.76
C ASN A 453 35.64 -7.70 4.50
N GLU A 454 36.69 -7.31 5.22
CA GLU A 454 36.72 -6.07 6.02
C GLU A 454 36.63 -4.81 5.15
N THR A 455 37.27 -4.78 3.97
CA THR A 455 37.19 -3.63 3.05
C THR A 455 35.76 -3.41 2.56
N VAL A 456 35.06 -4.48 2.16
CA VAL A 456 33.65 -4.39 1.75
C VAL A 456 32.77 -3.92 2.92
N SER A 457 33.08 -4.36 4.13
CA SER A 457 32.35 -3.94 5.33
C SER A 457 32.60 -2.47 5.67
N ASP A 458 33.85 -2.01 5.53
CA ASP A 458 34.25 -0.63 5.75
C ASP A 458 33.62 0.31 4.72
N ASP A 459 33.62 -0.04 3.44
CA ASP A 459 32.93 0.74 2.39
C ASP A 459 31.45 0.94 2.74
N TYR A 460 30.80 -0.13 3.22
CA TYR A 460 29.39 -0.10 3.60
C TYR A 460 29.14 0.75 4.85
N GLN A 461 29.95 0.58 5.91
CA GLN A 461 29.75 1.24 7.21
C GLN A 461 30.30 2.67 7.27
N LYS A 462 31.35 2.98 6.52
CA LYS A 462 32.05 4.27 6.60
C LYS A 462 31.75 5.16 5.40
N GLU A 463 31.57 4.57 4.22
CA GLU A 463 31.35 5.34 2.99
C GLU A 463 29.90 5.34 2.49
N SER A 464 28.99 4.62 3.15
CA SER A 464 27.62 4.40 2.64
C SER A 464 27.64 3.85 1.21
N LYS A 465 28.59 2.95 0.92
CA LYS A 465 28.83 2.42 -0.42
C LYS A 465 28.79 0.90 -0.43
N ARG A 466 28.00 0.33 -1.33
CA ARG A 466 27.98 -1.11 -1.59
C ARG A 466 29.10 -1.46 -2.58
N THR A 467 30.01 -2.34 -2.18
CA THR A 467 31.07 -2.88 -3.04
C THR A 467 31.13 -4.40 -2.95
N GLY A 468 31.79 -5.05 -3.91
CA GLY A 468 31.99 -6.50 -3.94
C GLY A 468 30.70 -7.29 -3.70
N TRP A 469 30.74 -8.21 -2.72
CA TRP A 469 29.62 -9.09 -2.43
C TRP A 469 28.36 -8.35 -1.93
N ARG A 470 28.50 -7.18 -1.29
CA ARG A 470 27.34 -6.37 -0.83
C ARG A 470 26.61 -5.71 -1.98
N PHE A 471 27.34 -5.27 -3.00
CA PHE A 471 26.74 -4.75 -4.22
C PHE A 471 25.96 -5.85 -4.93
N ALA A 472 26.59 -7.01 -5.06
CA ALA A 472 26.03 -8.17 -5.75
C ALA A 472 24.84 -8.79 -4.99
N GLU A 473 24.89 -8.84 -3.65
CA GLU A 473 23.75 -9.18 -2.78
C GLU A 473 22.57 -8.24 -3.02
N GLY A 474 22.80 -6.93 -2.98
CA GLY A 474 21.76 -5.95 -3.25
C GLY A 474 21.15 -6.12 -4.64
N ALA A 475 21.96 -6.37 -5.67
CA ALA A 475 21.47 -6.52 -7.05
C ALA A 475 20.59 -7.78 -7.20
N ILE A 476 20.93 -8.87 -6.52
CA ILE A 476 20.09 -10.08 -6.49
C ILE A 476 18.79 -9.80 -5.71
N ILE A 477 18.81 -9.03 -4.62
CA ILE A 477 17.60 -8.65 -3.89
C ILE A 477 16.69 -7.76 -4.75
N ALA A 478 17.23 -6.77 -5.46
CA ALA A 478 16.48 -5.96 -6.41
C ALA A 478 15.87 -6.82 -7.53
N SER A 479 16.61 -7.84 -7.99
CA SER A 479 16.14 -8.80 -8.99
C SER A 479 14.99 -9.67 -8.49
N LEU A 480 15.09 -10.16 -7.25
CA LEU A 480 14.04 -10.91 -6.57
C LEU A 480 12.77 -10.07 -6.40
N LEU A 481 12.92 -8.83 -5.93
CA LEU A 481 11.80 -7.91 -5.80
C LEU A 481 11.15 -7.62 -7.16
N SER A 482 11.95 -7.39 -8.20
CA SER A 482 11.46 -7.18 -9.56
C SER A 482 10.69 -8.40 -10.08
N MET A 483 11.17 -9.62 -9.83
CA MET A 483 10.48 -10.86 -10.21
C MET A 483 9.18 -11.08 -9.44
N THR A 484 9.18 -10.78 -8.14
CA THR A 484 7.97 -10.85 -7.32
C THR A 484 6.94 -9.82 -7.79
N ASN A 485 7.35 -8.57 -8.04
CA ASN A 485 6.45 -7.50 -8.46
C ASN A 485 5.97 -7.67 -9.91
N LEU A 486 6.86 -7.86 -10.88
CA LEU A 486 6.47 -7.91 -12.30
C LEU A 486 5.86 -9.25 -12.71
N VAL A 487 6.44 -10.36 -12.27
CA VAL A 487 6.03 -11.68 -12.75
C VAL A 487 4.96 -12.28 -11.85
N LEU A 488 5.22 -12.42 -10.54
CA LEU A 488 4.24 -13.05 -9.65
C LEU A 488 3.03 -12.15 -9.36
N HIS A 489 3.25 -10.85 -9.17
CA HIS A 489 2.18 -9.92 -8.78
C HIS A 489 1.47 -9.32 -10.00
N VAL A 490 2.17 -8.61 -10.88
CA VAL A 490 1.54 -7.93 -12.02
C VAL A 490 1.11 -8.91 -13.12
N LYS A 491 2.01 -9.75 -13.63
CA LYS A 491 1.66 -10.73 -14.68
C LYS A 491 0.72 -11.81 -14.14
N ASP A 492 1.18 -12.62 -13.19
CA ASP A 492 0.45 -13.85 -12.83
C ASP A 492 -0.88 -13.55 -12.13
N LEU A 493 -0.93 -12.59 -11.20
CA LEU A 493 -2.16 -12.28 -10.46
C LEU A 493 -3.04 -11.28 -11.19
N HIS A 494 -2.55 -10.08 -11.47
CA HIS A 494 -3.39 -9.01 -12.02
C HIS A 494 -3.76 -9.25 -13.50
N LEU A 495 -2.76 -9.48 -14.38
CA LEU A 495 -2.96 -9.63 -15.83
C LEU A 495 -3.64 -10.98 -16.20
N GLU A 496 -3.17 -12.10 -15.65
CA GLU A 496 -3.62 -13.43 -16.09
C GLU A 496 -4.87 -13.96 -15.35
N LEU A 497 -5.10 -13.56 -14.09
CA LEU A 497 -6.10 -14.20 -13.23
C LEU A 497 -7.21 -13.26 -12.75
N ALA A 498 -6.87 -12.21 -11.99
CA ALA A 498 -7.81 -11.46 -11.17
C ALA A 498 -8.93 -10.78 -11.98
N ALA A 499 -8.56 -9.94 -12.94
CA ALA A 499 -9.52 -9.13 -13.69
C ALA A 499 -10.41 -10.00 -14.59
N ALA A 500 -9.83 -10.99 -15.27
CA ALA A 500 -10.57 -11.95 -16.08
C ALA A 500 -11.55 -12.76 -15.22
N PHE A 501 -11.11 -13.24 -14.05
CA PHE A 501 -11.95 -14.01 -13.14
C PHE A 501 -13.17 -13.22 -12.66
N GLN A 502 -12.98 -11.96 -12.28
CA GLN A 502 -14.10 -11.09 -11.93
C GLN A 502 -15.01 -10.82 -13.12
N ALA A 503 -14.46 -10.43 -14.27
CA ALA A 503 -15.26 -10.05 -15.43
C ALA A 503 -16.14 -11.19 -15.93
N VAL A 504 -15.57 -12.39 -16.08
CA VAL A 504 -16.31 -13.60 -16.49
C VAL A 504 -17.38 -13.96 -15.45
N THR A 505 -17.05 -13.89 -14.17
CA THR A 505 -17.99 -14.24 -13.09
C THR A 505 -19.12 -13.22 -12.96
N VAL A 506 -18.87 -11.92 -13.18
CA VAL A 506 -19.92 -10.89 -13.25
C VAL A 506 -20.84 -11.09 -14.44
N ASP A 507 -20.29 -11.25 -15.63
CA ASP A 507 -21.12 -11.36 -16.83
C ASP A 507 -21.95 -12.65 -16.88
N ALA A 508 -21.40 -13.78 -16.42
CA ALA A 508 -22.10 -15.06 -16.44
C ALA A 508 -23.26 -15.12 -15.43
N PHE A 509 -23.11 -14.47 -14.28
CA PHE A 509 -24.13 -14.45 -13.23
C PHE A 509 -24.96 -13.15 -13.21
N ALA A 510 -24.86 -12.29 -14.23
CA ALA A 510 -25.53 -10.99 -14.27
C ALA A 510 -27.04 -11.10 -14.01
N ASP A 511 -27.73 -12.05 -14.64
CA ASP A 511 -29.18 -12.24 -14.50
C ASP A 511 -29.57 -13.00 -13.21
N ASN A 512 -28.58 -13.60 -12.53
CA ASN A 512 -28.77 -14.38 -11.31
C ASN A 512 -27.64 -14.12 -10.29
N PRO A 513 -27.52 -12.88 -9.77
CA PRO A 513 -26.49 -12.54 -8.78
C PRO A 513 -26.64 -13.34 -7.49
N GLU A 514 -27.85 -13.85 -7.23
CA GLU A 514 -28.15 -14.67 -6.05
C GLU A 514 -27.68 -16.13 -6.18
N HIS A 515 -27.09 -16.50 -7.31
CA HIS A 515 -26.63 -17.87 -7.56
C HIS A 515 -25.65 -18.34 -6.46
N PRO A 516 -25.77 -19.57 -5.92
CA PRO A 516 -24.92 -20.02 -4.81
C PRO A 516 -23.42 -19.98 -5.14
N LEU A 517 -23.01 -20.38 -6.35
CA LEU A 517 -21.61 -20.26 -6.77
C LEU A 517 -21.19 -18.79 -6.81
N ARG A 518 -22.03 -17.88 -7.30
CA ARG A 518 -21.74 -16.45 -7.33
C ARG A 518 -21.49 -15.90 -5.92
N LYS A 519 -22.35 -16.23 -4.96
CA LYS A 519 -22.20 -15.84 -3.54
C LYS A 519 -20.97 -16.42 -2.85
N VAL A 520 -20.48 -17.58 -3.30
CA VAL A 520 -19.19 -18.13 -2.86
C VAL A 520 -18.03 -17.28 -3.37
N LEU A 521 -18.14 -16.77 -4.59
CA LEU A 521 -17.07 -16.05 -5.28
C LEU A 521 -17.05 -14.55 -5.04
N ASP A 522 -18.18 -13.90 -4.72
CA ASP A 522 -18.28 -12.45 -4.50
C ASP A 522 -17.21 -11.87 -3.56
N PRO A 523 -16.91 -12.50 -2.41
CA PRO A 523 -15.81 -12.04 -1.57
C PRO A 523 -14.47 -12.04 -2.32
N PHE A 524 -14.25 -12.97 -3.24
CA PHE A 524 -12.95 -13.26 -3.86
C PHE A 524 -12.81 -12.79 -5.31
N ILE A 525 -13.75 -11.99 -5.81
CA ILE A 525 -13.63 -11.35 -7.12
C ILE A 525 -13.74 -9.83 -7.08
N SER A 526 -14.19 -9.25 -5.97
CA SER A 526 -14.43 -7.80 -5.84
C SER A 526 -13.20 -6.98 -6.24
N ARG A 527 -13.41 -5.88 -6.98
CA ARG A 527 -12.43 -4.84 -7.36
C ARG A 527 -11.27 -5.24 -8.25
N SER A 528 -11.15 -6.51 -8.63
CA SER A 528 -10.02 -7.00 -9.44
C SER A 528 -9.86 -6.24 -10.76
N VAL A 529 -10.96 -5.88 -11.42
CA VAL A 529 -10.99 -5.11 -12.68
C VAL A 529 -10.53 -3.68 -12.45
N GLN A 530 -11.12 -2.98 -11.47
CA GLN A 530 -10.74 -1.59 -11.16
C GLN A 530 -9.25 -1.51 -10.77
N ALA A 531 -8.86 -2.26 -9.75
CA ALA A 531 -7.49 -2.26 -9.23
C ALA A 531 -6.48 -2.58 -10.33
N THR A 532 -6.76 -3.57 -11.19
CA THR A 532 -5.84 -3.91 -12.27
C THR A 532 -5.77 -2.85 -13.36
N ASN A 533 -6.91 -2.34 -13.82
CA ASN A 533 -6.95 -1.37 -14.91
C ASN A 533 -6.28 -0.05 -14.49
N ASP A 534 -6.60 0.45 -13.29
CA ASP A 534 -6.02 1.68 -12.76
C ASP A 534 -4.52 1.53 -12.50
N ASN A 535 -4.11 0.38 -11.94
CA ASN A 535 -2.69 0.07 -11.78
C ASN A 535 -1.98 0.01 -13.12
N PHE A 536 -2.53 -0.62 -14.16
CA PHE A 536 -1.84 -0.69 -15.45
C PHE A 536 -1.72 0.68 -16.12
N LYS A 537 -2.74 1.54 -15.96
CA LYS A 537 -2.64 2.93 -16.40
C LYS A 537 -1.50 3.65 -15.68
N LEU A 538 -1.49 3.60 -14.36
CA LEU A 538 -0.45 4.22 -13.54
C LEU A 538 0.96 3.67 -13.87
N LEU A 539 1.09 2.35 -13.87
CA LEU A 539 2.36 1.64 -14.00
C LEU A 539 2.95 1.82 -15.39
N PHE A 540 2.15 1.64 -16.44
CA PHE A 540 2.65 1.57 -17.82
C PHE A 540 2.34 2.81 -18.66
N ASP A 541 1.14 3.40 -18.56
CA ASP A 541 0.86 4.64 -19.29
C ASP A 541 1.49 5.85 -18.60
N TYR A 542 1.44 5.94 -17.26
CA TYR A 542 2.06 7.04 -16.51
C TYR A 542 3.51 6.76 -16.10
N HIS A 543 4.08 5.65 -16.56
CA HIS A 543 5.47 5.24 -16.33
C HIS A 543 5.88 5.07 -14.85
N ALA A 544 4.92 4.92 -13.92
CA ALA A 544 5.24 4.71 -12.50
C ALA A 544 6.08 3.45 -12.25
N ALA A 545 5.92 2.43 -13.10
CA ALA A 545 6.60 1.14 -12.99
C ALA A 545 8.12 1.24 -12.91
N GLU A 546 8.72 2.27 -13.54
CA GLU A 546 10.17 2.50 -13.59
C GLU A 546 10.81 2.63 -12.22
N PHE A 547 10.04 3.08 -11.23
CA PHE A 547 10.51 3.16 -9.87
C PHE A 547 9.73 2.24 -8.93
N SER A 548 8.46 1.90 -9.22
CA SER A 548 7.61 1.10 -8.32
C SER A 548 7.64 -0.41 -8.52
N LEU A 549 8.12 -0.94 -9.65
CA LEU A 549 8.14 -2.39 -9.92
C LEU A 549 9.54 -2.96 -10.15
N ALA A 550 10.37 -2.29 -10.96
CA ALA A 550 11.75 -2.71 -11.25
C ALA A 550 12.60 -1.52 -11.72
N PRO A 551 13.94 -1.54 -11.52
CA PRO A 551 14.91 -0.54 -12.01
C PRO A 551 15.09 -0.57 -13.55
N LEU A 552 14.03 -0.80 -14.32
CA LEU A 552 14.04 -0.96 -15.77
C LEU A 552 13.11 0.10 -16.40
N PRO A 553 13.42 0.64 -17.59
CA PRO A 553 12.45 1.43 -18.35
C PRO A 553 11.16 0.63 -18.61
N VAL A 554 10.02 1.32 -18.74
CA VAL A 554 8.71 0.66 -18.98
C VAL A 554 8.77 -0.38 -20.10
N ASP A 555 9.40 -0.04 -21.23
CA ASP A 555 9.52 -0.96 -22.37
C ASP A 555 10.30 -2.24 -22.01
N GLU A 556 11.37 -2.15 -21.22
CA GLU A 556 12.12 -3.35 -20.80
C GLU A 556 11.32 -4.18 -19.79
N GLN A 557 10.46 -3.56 -18.97
CA GLN A 557 9.54 -4.28 -18.07
C GLN A 557 8.44 -5.02 -18.83
N LEU A 558 7.80 -4.36 -19.80
CA LEU A 558 6.79 -4.98 -20.65
C LEU A 558 7.39 -6.12 -21.50
N LYS A 559 8.61 -5.93 -22.01
CA LYS A 559 9.37 -6.99 -22.66
C LYS A 559 9.67 -8.16 -21.72
N LEU A 560 10.02 -7.88 -20.46
CA LEU A 560 10.21 -8.93 -19.46
C LEU A 560 8.94 -9.74 -19.26
N ILE A 561 7.80 -9.07 -19.11
CA ILE A 561 6.49 -9.72 -18.98
C ILE A 561 6.21 -10.59 -20.23
N ASP A 562 6.39 -10.04 -21.43
CA ASP A 562 6.19 -10.78 -22.70
C ASP A 562 7.09 -12.02 -22.81
N ASP A 563 8.39 -11.87 -22.51
CA ASP A 563 9.33 -12.99 -22.50
C ASP A 563 8.90 -14.09 -21.52
N PHE A 564 8.39 -13.71 -20.33
CA PHE A 564 7.87 -14.70 -19.37
C PHE A 564 6.57 -15.35 -19.84
N ILE A 565 5.67 -14.61 -20.48
CA ILE A 565 4.45 -15.18 -21.10
C ILE A 565 4.83 -16.22 -22.17
N ARG A 566 5.86 -15.95 -22.97
CA ARG A 566 6.29 -16.82 -24.07
C ARG A 566 7.13 -18.02 -23.60
N GLU A 567 8.08 -17.79 -22.70
CA GLU A 567 9.05 -18.80 -22.27
C GLU A 567 8.56 -19.66 -21.09
N GLN A 568 7.75 -19.07 -20.19
CA GLN A 568 7.25 -19.70 -18.96
C GLN A 568 5.76 -19.33 -18.74
N PRO A 569 4.88 -19.72 -19.68
CA PRO A 569 3.46 -19.40 -19.58
C PRO A 569 2.86 -20.00 -18.30
N LEU A 570 2.06 -19.21 -17.58
CA LEU A 570 1.48 -19.63 -16.31
C LEU A 570 0.55 -20.84 -16.49
N ASN A 571 0.77 -21.94 -15.79
CA ASN A 571 -0.17 -23.05 -15.77
C ASN A 571 -0.87 -23.09 -14.41
N LEU A 572 -2.20 -22.93 -14.38
CA LEU A 572 -2.95 -22.85 -13.13
C LEU A 572 -2.78 -24.11 -12.27
N ALA A 573 -2.58 -25.28 -12.88
CA ALA A 573 -2.32 -26.52 -12.13
C ALA A 573 -1.01 -26.48 -11.35
N GLU A 574 0.01 -25.77 -11.84
CA GLU A 574 1.33 -25.65 -11.18
C GLU A 574 1.30 -24.67 -9.99
N MET A 575 0.25 -23.84 -9.91
CA MET A 575 0.00 -22.92 -8.80
C MET A 575 -0.62 -23.62 -7.58
N ASP A 576 -1.12 -24.84 -7.74
CA ASP A 576 -1.62 -25.64 -6.62
C ASP A 576 -0.50 -25.90 -5.61
N MET A 577 -0.65 -25.47 -4.35
CA MET A 577 0.41 -25.58 -3.33
C MET A 577 0.89 -27.02 -3.10
N GLU A 578 0.07 -28.03 -3.40
CA GLU A 578 0.46 -29.45 -3.34
C GLU A 578 1.43 -29.85 -4.47
N VAL A 579 1.34 -29.18 -5.60
CA VAL A 579 2.14 -29.39 -6.83
C VAL A 579 3.30 -28.41 -6.90
N PHE A 580 3.13 -27.19 -6.39
CA PHE A 580 4.04 -26.06 -6.48
C PHE A 580 5.46 -26.37 -5.99
N ALA A 581 5.59 -27.11 -4.89
CA ALA A 581 6.87 -27.53 -4.33
C ALA A 581 7.59 -28.52 -5.25
N GLN A 582 6.86 -29.39 -5.95
CA GLN A 582 7.42 -30.41 -6.84
C GLN A 582 8.12 -29.76 -8.05
N HIS A 583 7.53 -28.72 -8.64
CA HIS A 583 8.14 -27.95 -9.74
C HIS A 583 9.44 -27.22 -9.36
N ARG A 584 9.71 -27.10 -8.06
CA ARG A 584 10.93 -26.48 -7.50
C ARG A 584 11.92 -27.50 -6.94
N ASN A 585 11.65 -28.80 -7.15
CA ASN A 585 12.38 -29.90 -6.53
C ASN A 585 12.44 -29.80 -5.00
N MET A 586 11.43 -29.18 -4.40
CA MET A 586 11.33 -29.00 -2.95
C MET A 586 10.60 -30.19 -2.34
N SER A 587 11.28 -30.88 -1.43
CA SER A 587 10.69 -32.02 -0.71
C SER A 587 9.59 -31.54 0.23
N ALA A 588 8.48 -32.27 0.28
CA ALA A 588 7.37 -31.99 1.19
C ALA A 588 7.80 -31.91 2.67
N LYS A 589 8.93 -32.53 3.05
CA LYS A 589 9.48 -32.47 4.41
C LYS A 589 9.75 -31.04 4.89
N TYR A 590 10.03 -30.09 3.98
CA TYR A 590 10.32 -28.69 4.33
C TYR A 590 9.05 -27.89 4.65
N SER A 591 7.87 -28.39 4.26
CA SER A 591 6.59 -27.68 4.39
C SER A 591 5.66 -28.38 5.38
N THR A 592 6.24 -28.88 6.46
CA THR A 592 5.52 -29.55 7.57
C THR A 592 5.57 -28.70 8.82
N LYS A 593 4.61 -28.89 9.73
CA LYS A 593 4.58 -28.21 11.02
C LYS A 593 5.86 -28.49 11.80
N GLU A 594 6.30 -29.74 11.80
CA GLU A 594 7.53 -30.18 12.47
C GLU A 594 8.76 -29.44 11.92
N ALA A 595 8.85 -29.24 10.61
CA ALA A 595 9.98 -28.54 10.00
C ALA A 595 9.98 -27.04 10.30
N VAL A 596 8.83 -26.37 10.32
CA VAL A 596 8.76 -24.92 10.61
C VAL A 596 8.91 -24.59 12.10
N ASP A 597 8.60 -25.56 12.98
CA ASP A 597 8.72 -25.44 14.44
C ASP A 597 10.11 -25.88 14.94
N ASP A 598 10.89 -26.62 14.15
CA ASP A 598 12.23 -27.09 14.51
C ASP A 598 13.27 -25.95 14.42
N PRO A 599 13.86 -25.50 15.54
CA PRO A 599 14.86 -24.43 15.51
C PRO A 599 16.22 -24.87 14.94
N SER A 600 16.44 -26.18 14.76
CA SER A 600 17.69 -26.74 14.24
C SER A 600 17.67 -26.98 12.74
N ARG A 601 16.49 -26.95 12.12
CA ARG A 601 16.28 -27.25 10.70
C ARG A 601 15.46 -26.19 10.02
N TRP A 602 15.76 -25.90 8.77
CA TRP A 602 15.00 -24.91 8.04
C TRP A 602 13.67 -25.51 7.55
N GLY A 603 12.57 -24.83 7.88
CA GLY A 603 11.24 -25.08 7.30
C GLY A 603 10.88 -23.97 6.32
N TRP A 604 10.29 -24.34 5.17
CA TRP A 604 9.82 -23.41 4.16
C TRP A 604 8.48 -22.77 4.58
N ARG A 605 8.58 -21.83 5.53
CA ARG A 605 7.46 -21.21 6.23
C ARG A 605 6.41 -20.59 5.31
N TRP A 606 6.83 -19.87 4.27
CA TRP A 606 5.91 -19.30 3.29
C TRP A 606 5.01 -20.37 2.66
N HIS A 607 5.62 -21.42 2.08
CA HIS A 607 4.89 -22.50 1.44
C HIS A 607 4.00 -23.28 2.42
N TYR A 608 4.50 -23.55 3.63
CA TYR A 608 3.68 -24.18 4.69
C TYR A 608 2.41 -23.38 4.99
N ARG A 609 2.53 -22.05 5.17
CA ARG A 609 1.39 -21.16 5.44
C ARG A 609 0.40 -21.17 4.28
N SER A 610 0.88 -20.95 3.06
CA SER A 610 0.03 -20.96 1.86
C SER A 610 -0.68 -22.31 1.67
N LEU A 611 -0.01 -23.43 1.97
CA LEU A 611 -0.60 -24.76 1.91
C LEU A 611 -1.69 -24.97 2.97
N GLN A 612 -1.50 -24.52 4.21
CA GLN A 612 -2.54 -24.63 5.24
C GLN A 612 -3.76 -23.75 4.88
N VAL A 613 -3.55 -22.55 4.36
CA VAL A 613 -4.65 -21.67 3.92
C VAL A 613 -5.38 -22.27 2.71
N GLN A 614 -4.67 -22.87 1.75
CA GLN A 614 -5.30 -23.60 0.64
C GLN A 614 -6.19 -24.74 1.13
N ARG A 615 -5.77 -25.47 2.17
CA ARG A 615 -6.59 -26.53 2.80
C ARG A 615 -7.84 -25.98 3.49
N LEU A 616 -7.75 -24.81 4.14
CA LEU A 616 -8.94 -24.14 4.68
C LEU A 616 -9.93 -23.74 3.59
N TYR A 617 -9.44 -23.29 2.42
CA TYR A 617 -10.32 -23.05 1.28
C TYR A 617 -10.98 -24.32 0.76
N ASP A 618 -10.26 -25.45 0.76
CA ASP A 618 -10.80 -26.74 0.39
C ASP A 618 -12.01 -27.10 1.28
N GLU A 619 -11.88 -26.89 2.61
CA GLU A 619 -12.95 -27.09 3.58
C GLU A 619 -14.12 -26.09 3.40
N LEU A 620 -13.83 -24.82 3.13
CA LEU A 620 -14.85 -23.80 2.86
C LEU A 620 -15.68 -24.17 1.62
N LEU A 621 -14.99 -24.59 0.55
CA LEU A 621 -15.63 -25.02 -0.70
C LEU A 621 -16.44 -26.29 -0.48
N ASP A 622 -15.95 -27.28 0.26
CA ASP A 622 -16.74 -28.46 0.62
C ASP A 622 -18.01 -28.10 1.39
N CYS A 623 -17.91 -27.15 2.32
CA CYS A 623 -19.04 -26.71 3.12
C CYS A 623 -20.09 -25.95 2.28
N ARG A 624 -19.64 -24.97 1.47
CA ARG A 624 -20.54 -24.09 0.70
C ARG A 624 -21.03 -24.72 -0.59
N LEU A 625 -20.14 -25.34 -1.38
CA LEU A 625 -20.51 -26.00 -2.63
C LEU A 625 -21.12 -27.37 -2.38
N GLY A 626 -20.63 -28.13 -1.39
CA GLY A 626 -21.20 -29.43 -1.06
C GLY A 626 -22.67 -29.34 -0.68
N ALA A 627 -23.09 -28.27 0.03
CA ALA A 627 -24.49 -28.02 0.34
C ALA A 627 -25.39 -27.84 -0.90
N ARG A 628 -24.84 -27.43 -2.04
CA ARG A 628 -25.55 -27.17 -3.30
C ARG A 628 -25.43 -28.31 -4.32
N PHE A 629 -24.23 -28.88 -4.44
CA PHE A 629 -23.87 -29.94 -5.37
C PHE A 629 -23.71 -31.28 -4.63
N ASN A 630 -24.71 -31.66 -3.82
CA ASN A 630 -24.66 -32.87 -2.99
C ASN A 630 -24.57 -34.17 -3.83
N GLN A 631 -24.96 -34.13 -5.11
CA GLN A 631 -24.84 -35.26 -6.05
C GLN A 631 -23.59 -35.19 -6.94
N GLY A 632 -22.65 -34.27 -6.65
CA GLY A 632 -21.37 -34.16 -7.33
C GLY A 632 -21.50 -33.69 -8.79
N ASP A 633 -20.89 -34.43 -9.72
CA ASP A 633 -20.75 -34.03 -11.13
C ASP A 633 -22.10 -33.81 -11.84
N ALA A 634 -23.14 -34.60 -11.52
CA ALA A 634 -24.44 -34.49 -12.19
C ALA A 634 -25.07 -33.10 -12.00
N GLU A 635 -25.08 -32.57 -10.77
CA GLU A 635 -25.67 -31.26 -10.48
C GLU A 635 -24.85 -30.09 -11.02
N ALA A 636 -23.52 -30.24 -11.13
CA ALA A 636 -22.67 -29.22 -11.76
C ALA A 636 -22.83 -29.18 -13.28
N ILE A 637 -23.07 -30.33 -13.91
CA ILE A 637 -23.32 -30.47 -15.35
C ILE A 637 -24.75 -30.06 -15.71
N ASP A 638 -25.73 -30.27 -14.83
CA ASP A 638 -27.12 -29.88 -15.08
C ASP A 638 -27.38 -28.37 -14.89
N ASP A 639 -26.43 -27.62 -14.32
CA ASP A 639 -26.53 -26.18 -14.14
C ASP A 639 -25.96 -25.41 -15.35
N GLU A 640 -26.86 -25.02 -16.26
CA GLU A 640 -26.49 -24.34 -17.52
C GLU A 640 -25.65 -23.07 -17.31
N VAL A 641 -25.90 -22.32 -16.23
CA VAL A 641 -25.15 -21.10 -15.92
C VAL A 641 -23.72 -21.45 -15.52
N VAL A 642 -23.54 -22.49 -14.70
CA VAL A 642 -22.20 -22.98 -14.30
C VAL A 642 -21.44 -23.54 -15.49
N MET A 643 -22.09 -24.31 -16.38
CA MET A 643 -21.45 -24.80 -17.61
C MET A 643 -20.96 -23.67 -18.50
N GLN A 644 -21.81 -22.66 -18.73
CA GLN A 644 -21.45 -21.52 -19.56
C GLN A 644 -20.33 -20.69 -18.91
N TRP A 645 -20.45 -20.41 -17.61
CA TRP A 645 -19.40 -19.73 -16.84
C TRP A 645 -18.06 -20.47 -16.91
N TRP A 646 -18.05 -21.81 -16.76
CA TRP A 646 -16.82 -22.61 -16.88
C TRP A 646 -16.21 -22.52 -18.28
N ALA A 647 -17.03 -22.64 -19.33
CA ALA A 647 -16.56 -22.50 -20.70
C ALA A 647 -15.95 -21.11 -20.94
N ASP A 648 -16.56 -20.05 -20.39
CA ASP A 648 -16.04 -18.68 -20.48
C ASP A 648 -14.77 -18.49 -19.66
N MET A 649 -14.64 -19.14 -18.50
CA MET A 649 -13.41 -19.15 -17.70
C MET A 649 -12.26 -19.81 -18.49
N VAL A 650 -12.48 -21.00 -19.06
CA VAL A 650 -11.49 -21.72 -19.88
C VAL A 650 -11.11 -20.92 -21.13
N LYS A 651 -12.05 -20.16 -21.69
CA LYS A 651 -11.81 -19.33 -22.87
C LYS A 651 -11.01 -18.07 -22.55
N HIS A 652 -11.35 -17.35 -21.48
CA HIS A 652 -10.82 -16.01 -21.19
C HIS A 652 -9.72 -16.00 -20.11
N MET A 653 -9.38 -17.14 -19.51
CA MET A 653 -8.23 -17.28 -18.61
C MET A 653 -7.18 -18.21 -19.21
N PRO A 654 -6.14 -17.68 -19.88
CA PRO A 654 -5.11 -18.49 -20.54
C PRO A 654 -4.45 -19.52 -19.63
N ALA A 655 -4.26 -19.20 -18.34
CA ALA A 655 -3.68 -20.11 -17.36
C ALA A 655 -4.56 -21.35 -17.09
N LEU A 656 -5.88 -21.16 -17.03
CA LEU A 656 -6.84 -22.27 -16.89
C LEU A 656 -6.94 -23.06 -18.21
N ASN A 657 -6.97 -22.38 -19.36
CA ASN A 657 -6.94 -23.05 -20.66
C ASN A 657 -5.77 -24.02 -20.78
N ARG A 658 -4.57 -23.55 -20.42
CA ARG A 658 -3.36 -24.39 -20.41
C ARG A 658 -3.49 -25.57 -19.44
N ALA A 659 -3.99 -25.36 -18.23
CA ALA A 659 -4.24 -26.43 -17.28
C ALA A 659 -5.19 -27.50 -17.85
N THR A 660 -6.29 -27.10 -18.52
CA THR A 660 -7.24 -28.07 -19.11
C THR A 660 -6.66 -28.91 -20.24
N ARG A 661 -5.66 -28.36 -20.96
CA ARG A 661 -5.01 -29.04 -22.09
C ARG A 661 -3.83 -29.90 -21.67
N LEU A 662 -3.04 -29.42 -20.70
CA LEU A 662 -1.79 -30.06 -20.28
C LEU A 662 -1.97 -30.99 -19.08
N ASN A 663 -3.00 -30.75 -18.26
CA ASN A 663 -3.33 -31.49 -17.04
C ASN A 663 -4.83 -31.86 -16.98
N PRO A 664 -5.35 -32.63 -17.96
CA PRO A 664 -6.78 -32.97 -18.05
C PRO A 664 -7.31 -33.74 -16.84
N GLU A 665 -6.43 -34.41 -16.08
CA GLU A 665 -6.73 -35.07 -14.81
C GLU A 665 -6.95 -34.10 -13.65
N TRP A 666 -6.39 -32.89 -13.75
CA TRP A 666 -6.53 -31.81 -12.77
C TRP A 666 -7.70 -30.88 -13.10
N ALA A 667 -7.82 -30.43 -14.36
CA ALA A 667 -8.98 -29.70 -14.85
C ALA A 667 -9.35 -30.16 -16.27
N SER A 668 -10.65 -30.28 -16.57
CA SER A 668 -11.13 -30.69 -17.90
C SER A 668 -11.82 -29.55 -18.66
N GLU A 669 -11.93 -29.68 -19.98
CA GLU A 669 -12.69 -28.74 -20.83
C GLU A 669 -14.16 -28.61 -20.39
N LYS A 670 -14.76 -29.72 -19.97
CA LYS A 670 -16.09 -29.75 -19.34
C LYS A 670 -15.95 -29.60 -17.84
N VAL A 671 -16.88 -28.88 -17.21
CA VAL A 671 -16.90 -28.77 -15.74
C VAL A 671 -17.19 -30.14 -15.12
N THR A 672 -16.41 -30.48 -14.11
CA THR A 672 -16.68 -31.56 -13.16
C THR A 672 -16.56 -30.95 -11.76
N PHE A 673 -17.22 -31.52 -10.76
CA PHE A 673 -17.13 -31.03 -9.39
C PHE A 673 -15.69 -31.05 -8.88
N GLY A 674 -14.93 -32.10 -9.22
CA GLY A 674 -13.50 -32.20 -8.89
C GLY A 674 -12.64 -31.11 -9.55
N SER A 675 -12.87 -30.82 -10.83
CA SER A 675 -12.16 -29.72 -11.53
C SER A 675 -12.55 -28.36 -10.97
N LEU A 676 -13.85 -28.15 -10.71
CA LEU A 676 -14.37 -26.93 -10.11
C LEU A 676 -13.70 -26.64 -8.77
N LYS A 677 -13.69 -27.62 -7.86
CA LYS A 677 -13.10 -27.47 -6.52
C LYS A 677 -11.60 -27.18 -6.60
N ARG A 678 -10.85 -27.89 -7.44
CA ARG A 678 -9.40 -27.68 -7.61
C ARG A 678 -9.04 -26.34 -8.24
N VAL A 679 -9.81 -25.89 -9.22
CA VAL A 679 -9.59 -24.56 -9.81
C VAL A 679 -9.92 -23.46 -8.80
N LEU A 680 -11.06 -23.57 -8.11
CA LEU A 680 -11.45 -22.57 -7.12
C LEU A 680 -10.48 -22.51 -5.95
N ARG A 681 -10.06 -23.64 -5.36
CA ARG A 681 -9.11 -23.59 -4.22
C ARG A 681 -7.80 -22.86 -4.57
N VAL A 682 -7.32 -23.02 -5.81
CA VAL A 682 -6.12 -22.33 -6.30
C VAL A 682 -6.40 -20.85 -6.52
N LEU A 683 -7.47 -20.50 -7.24
CA LEU A 683 -7.82 -19.09 -7.45
C LEU A 683 -8.05 -18.37 -6.12
N LEU A 684 -8.77 -18.97 -5.18
CA LEU A 684 -9.07 -18.37 -3.88
C LEU A 684 -7.82 -18.13 -3.04
N VAL A 685 -6.87 -19.06 -2.96
CA VAL A 685 -5.63 -18.85 -2.19
C VAL A 685 -4.71 -17.83 -2.87
N TRP A 686 -4.64 -17.82 -4.20
CA TRP A 686 -3.75 -16.91 -4.92
C TRP A 686 -4.26 -15.48 -5.00
N LEU A 687 -5.57 -15.31 -5.24
CA LEU A 687 -6.21 -14.01 -5.42
C LEU A 687 -6.60 -13.32 -4.11
N SER A 688 -6.40 -13.96 -2.95
CA SER A 688 -6.43 -13.24 -1.68
C SER A 688 -5.11 -13.43 -0.94
N TRP A 689 -4.91 -14.56 -0.25
CA TRP A 689 -3.77 -14.74 0.64
C TRP A 689 -2.41 -14.48 -0.01
N ILE A 690 -2.14 -15.08 -1.17
CA ILE A 690 -0.82 -14.93 -1.80
C ILE A 690 -0.68 -13.55 -2.45
N HIS A 691 -1.73 -13.01 -3.07
CA HIS A 691 -1.75 -11.62 -3.53
C HIS A 691 -1.36 -10.66 -2.41
N GLU A 692 -1.93 -10.84 -1.23
CA GLU A 692 -1.57 -10.10 -0.02
C GLU A 692 -0.10 -10.30 0.37
N ASP A 693 0.37 -11.55 0.41
CA ASP A 693 1.75 -11.87 0.76
C ASP A 693 2.78 -11.41 -0.29
N VAL A 694 2.44 -11.25 -1.57
CA VAL A 694 3.39 -10.76 -2.60
C VAL A 694 3.30 -9.25 -2.81
N GLY A 695 2.08 -8.69 -2.82
CA GLY A 695 1.83 -7.28 -3.09
C GLY A 695 2.10 -6.41 -1.87
N HIS A 696 1.57 -6.79 -0.70
CA HIS A 696 1.69 -5.95 0.49
C HIS A 696 2.97 -6.15 1.28
N SER A 697 3.48 -7.39 1.37
CA SER A 697 4.79 -7.62 2.00
C SER A 697 5.90 -6.80 1.36
N ALA A 698 5.72 -6.39 0.10
CA ALA A 698 6.63 -5.50 -0.58
C ALA A 698 6.81 -4.14 0.13
N ALA A 699 5.83 -3.68 0.91
CA ALA A 699 5.98 -2.50 1.75
C ALA A 699 7.15 -2.64 2.73
N SER A 700 7.30 -3.79 3.40
CA SER A 700 8.44 -4.04 4.30
C SER A 700 9.80 -3.94 3.60
N TYR A 701 9.86 -4.22 2.30
CA TYR A 701 11.09 -4.09 1.52
C TYR A 701 11.32 -2.63 1.08
N VAL A 702 10.25 -1.94 0.68
CA VAL A 702 10.27 -0.56 0.21
C VAL A 702 10.71 0.42 1.30
N TYR A 703 10.21 0.27 2.53
CA TYR A 703 10.62 1.10 3.67
C TYR A 703 12.00 0.77 4.23
N ASN A 704 12.70 -0.21 3.64
CA ASN A 704 14.03 -0.64 4.06
C ASN A 704 15.03 -0.63 2.86
N PRO A 705 15.22 0.51 2.18
CA PRO A 705 16.06 0.58 0.99
C PRO A 705 17.56 0.33 1.28
N VAL A 706 17.97 0.29 2.54
CA VAL A 706 19.33 -0.05 2.95
C VAL A 706 19.58 -1.56 2.83
N TYR A 707 18.68 -2.41 3.35
CA TYR A 707 18.86 -3.86 3.31
C TYR A 707 18.13 -4.55 2.15
N THR A 708 17.02 -3.97 1.69
CA THR A 708 16.22 -4.50 0.58
C THR A 708 16.06 -3.45 -0.50
N PRO A 709 17.18 -3.02 -1.13
CA PRO A 709 17.13 -1.99 -2.15
C PRO A 709 16.35 -2.47 -3.38
N MET A 710 15.43 -1.65 -3.84
CA MET A 710 14.77 -1.83 -5.14
C MET A 710 15.63 -1.31 -6.29
N ASN A 711 16.35 -0.22 -6.03
CA ASN A 711 17.19 0.47 -7.00
C ASN A 711 18.58 0.67 -6.40
N ILE A 712 19.62 0.26 -7.12
CA ILE A 712 21.01 0.39 -6.70
C ILE A 712 21.75 1.25 -7.72
N PRO A 713 22.31 2.40 -7.33
CA PRO A 713 23.16 3.18 -8.21
C PRO A 713 24.33 2.32 -8.71
N LEU A 714 24.74 2.48 -9.96
CA LEU A 714 25.79 1.68 -10.60
C LEU A 714 27.14 1.74 -9.84
N ASP A 715 27.39 2.83 -9.13
CA ASP A 715 28.58 3.01 -8.27
C ASP A 715 28.40 2.53 -6.82
N GLY A 716 27.20 2.05 -6.47
CA GLY A 716 26.83 1.49 -5.17
C GLY A 716 26.63 2.52 -4.05
N VAL A 717 26.69 3.82 -4.34
CA VAL A 717 26.73 4.88 -3.30
C VAL A 717 25.33 5.34 -2.91
N GLY A 718 25.00 5.19 -1.63
CA GLY A 718 23.79 5.75 -1.02
C GLY A 718 22.48 5.09 -1.46
N VAL A 719 21.37 5.78 -1.16
CA VAL A 719 20.01 5.45 -1.62
C VAL A 719 19.53 6.51 -2.61
N PRO A 720 19.02 6.12 -3.79
CA PRO A 720 18.39 7.04 -4.75
C PRO A 720 17.10 7.64 -4.16
N MET A 721 17.10 8.93 -3.83
CA MET A 721 15.99 9.48 -3.03
C MET A 721 14.67 9.62 -3.77
N ARG A 722 14.69 9.96 -5.05
CA ARG A 722 13.46 10.22 -5.79
C ARG A 722 12.70 8.92 -6.03
N SER A 723 13.41 7.90 -6.51
CA SER A 723 12.92 6.53 -6.57
C SER A 723 12.39 6.04 -5.21
N TYR A 724 13.13 6.24 -4.12
CA TYR A 724 12.68 5.84 -2.79
C TYR A 724 11.40 6.56 -2.35
N VAL A 725 11.34 7.89 -2.51
CA VAL A 725 10.16 8.69 -2.14
C VAL A 725 8.95 8.29 -2.98
N PHE A 726 9.13 8.07 -4.29
CA PHE A 726 8.06 7.61 -5.16
C PHE A 726 7.54 6.24 -4.73
N ASN A 727 8.43 5.28 -4.46
CA ASN A 727 8.06 3.97 -3.94
C ASN A 727 7.26 4.08 -2.64
N VAL A 728 7.75 4.87 -1.70
CA VAL A 728 7.03 5.09 -0.45
C VAL A 728 5.66 5.72 -0.72
N ALA A 729 5.55 6.68 -1.63
CA ALA A 729 4.28 7.31 -1.99
C ALA A 729 3.28 6.29 -2.56
N ALA A 730 3.72 5.47 -3.51
CA ALA A 730 2.90 4.47 -4.17
C ALA A 730 2.42 3.42 -3.17
N TYR A 731 3.34 2.82 -2.40
CA TYR A 731 3.00 1.82 -1.40
C TYR A 731 2.20 2.37 -0.23
N ARG A 732 2.38 3.65 0.13
CA ARG A 732 1.46 4.36 1.01
C ARG A 732 0.06 4.32 0.43
N GLY A 733 -0.13 4.82 -0.78
CA GLY A 733 -1.43 4.85 -1.45
C GLY A 733 -2.19 3.52 -1.50
N PHE A 734 -1.49 2.38 -1.61
CA PHE A 734 -2.07 1.03 -1.66
C PHE A 734 -2.42 0.42 -0.29
N VAL A 735 -1.80 0.89 0.79
CA VAL A 735 -1.81 0.21 2.10
C VAL A 735 -2.99 0.61 3.00
N PHE A 736 -3.68 1.71 2.72
CA PHE A 736 -4.54 2.42 3.70
C PHE A 736 -5.99 1.96 3.86
N LEU A 737 -6.28 0.70 3.56
CA LEU A 737 -7.54 0.11 3.97
C LEU A 737 -7.31 -0.49 5.36
N GLU A 738 -7.99 -0.03 6.42
CA GLU A 738 -8.04 -0.76 7.70
C GLU A 738 -8.64 -2.16 7.40
N ARG A 739 -7.75 -3.10 7.12
CA ARG A 739 -8.03 -4.39 6.49
C ARG A 739 -8.95 -5.28 7.30
N ALA A 740 -8.65 -5.40 8.60
CA ALA A 740 -9.51 -6.10 9.54
C ALA A 740 -10.93 -5.49 9.59
N ALA A 741 -11.03 -4.17 9.42
CA ALA A 741 -12.30 -3.47 9.43
C ALA A 741 -13.17 -3.84 8.21
N LEU A 742 -12.61 -4.19 7.04
CA LEU A 742 -13.38 -4.66 5.87
C LEU A 742 -14.29 -5.85 6.22
N MET A 743 -13.75 -6.76 7.03
CA MET A 743 -14.35 -8.05 7.37
C MET A 743 -14.98 -8.09 8.77
N ASP A 744 -14.97 -7.01 9.54
CA ASP A 744 -15.66 -6.95 10.83
C ASP A 744 -17.18 -7.18 10.68
N GLU A 745 -17.75 -6.74 9.56
CA GLU A 745 -19.14 -6.98 9.19
C GLU A 745 -19.21 -7.37 7.69
N PRO A 746 -19.07 -8.68 7.35
CA PRO A 746 -19.24 -9.10 5.96
C PRO A 746 -20.68 -8.80 5.51
N PRO A 747 -20.89 -8.30 4.28
CA PRO A 747 -22.20 -7.94 3.82
C PRO A 747 -23.10 -9.17 3.75
N ASN A 748 -24.35 -8.99 4.18
CA ASN A 748 -25.32 -10.07 4.28
C ASN A 748 -25.63 -10.72 2.91
N PHE A 749 -25.55 -9.95 1.80
CA PHE A 749 -25.79 -10.44 0.44
C PHE A 749 -24.77 -11.47 -0.07
N TRP A 750 -23.61 -11.63 0.59
CA TRP A 750 -22.69 -12.76 0.30
C TRP A 750 -23.22 -14.11 0.79
N PHE A 751 -24.26 -14.09 1.63
CA PHE A 751 -24.88 -15.24 2.25
C PHE A 751 -26.32 -15.38 1.73
N GLY A 752 -27.17 -16.10 2.43
CA GLY A 752 -28.55 -16.40 2.07
C GLY A 752 -29.44 -15.18 1.92
N THR A 753 -30.70 -15.43 1.60
CA THR A 753 -31.66 -14.37 1.25
C THR A 753 -31.87 -13.43 2.44
N GLU A 754 -31.56 -12.15 2.25
CA GLU A 754 -31.80 -11.14 3.26
C GLU A 754 -33.30 -10.96 3.50
N THR A 755 -33.72 -11.03 4.76
CA THR A 755 -35.04 -10.55 5.16
C THR A 755 -34.90 -9.13 5.67
N CYS A 756 -35.36 -8.18 4.86
CA CYS A 756 -35.40 -6.79 5.26
C CYS A 756 -36.76 -6.43 5.85
N SER A 757 -36.73 -5.73 6.98
CA SER A 757 -37.93 -5.21 7.66
C SER A 757 -37.75 -3.73 7.99
N GLY A 758 -38.87 -3.00 8.09
CA GLY A 758 -38.87 -1.56 8.36
C GLY A 758 -39.25 -0.71 7.14
N TRP A 759 -39.46 0.58 7.39
CA TRP A 759 -39.68 1.56 6.33
C TRP A 759 -38.35 1.89 5.65
N TRP A 760 -38.33 2.29 4.37
CA TRP A 760 -37.09 2.40 3.57
C TRP A 760 -35.95 3.25 4.21
N MET A 761 -36.25 4.22 5.08
CA MET A 761 -35.25 4.99 5.85
C MET A 761 -34.75 4.30 7.13
N PHE A 762 -35.43 3.25 7.59
CA PHE A 762 -35.15 2.46 8.78
C PHE A 762 -35.10 0.95 8.46
N GLN A 763 -34.79 0.61 7.21
CA GLN A 763 -34.78 -0.77 6.75
C GLN A 763 -33.60 -1.49 7.38
N SER A 764 -33.89 -2.50 8.20
CA SER A 764 -32.90 -3.41 8.76
C SER A 764 -33.01 -4.74 8.02
N CYS A 765 -31.91 -5.16 7.41
CA CYS A 765 -31.79 -6.44 6.72
C CYS A 765 -31.01 -7.42 7.59
N THR A 766 -31.61 -8.58 7.85
CA THR A 766 -30.96 -9.67 8.59
C THR A 766 -30.93 -10.93 7.73
N THR A 767 -29.81 -11.64 7.81
CA THR A 767 -29.67 -12.99 7.28
C THR A 767 -30.22 -13.98 8.32
N PRO A 768 -30.91 -15.07 7.91
CA PRO A 768 -31.34 -16.11 8.85
C PRO A 768 -30.20 -16.59 9.74
N ALA A 769 -30.48 -16.78 11.03
CA ALA A 769 -29.46 -17.21 12.00
C ALA A 769 -28.93 -18.63 11.73
N ASP A 770 -29.67 -19.44 10.96
CA ASP A 770 -29.37 -20.81 10.55
C ASP A 770 -28.75 -20.90 9.15
N ASP A 771 -28.27 -19.78 8.59
CA ASP A 771 -27.62 -19.78 7.30
C ASP A 771 -26.30 -20.56 7.32
N LYS A 772 -26.34 -21.76 6.71
CA LYS A 772 -25.19 -22.64 6.57
C LYS A 772 -24.02 -21.99 5.84
N SER A 773 -24.25 -21.15 4.83
CA SER A 773 -23.17 -20.45 4.12
C SER A 773 -22.45 -19.45 5.01
N LYS A 774 -23.20 -18.70 5.82
CA LYS A 774 -22.64 -17.79 6.82
C LYS A 774 -21.84 -18.58 7.86
N GLN A 775 -22.39 -19.69 8.37
CA GLN A 775 -21.67 -20.56 9.29
C GLN A 775 -20.37 -21.12 8.69
N CYS A 776 -20.39 -21.64 7.46
CA CYS A 776 -19.19 -22.12 6.77
C CYS A 776 -18.10 -21.03 6.70
N PHE A 777 -18.48 -19.79 6.39
CA PHE A 777 -17.55 -18.67 6.30
C PHE A 777 -17.03 -18.26 7.68
N THR A 778 -17.90 -18.21 8.70
CA THR A 778 -17.50 -17.95 10.10
C THR A 778 -16.54 -19.02 10.62
N ASP A 779 -16.78 -20.29 10.32
CA ASP A 779 -15.90 -21.39 10.72
C ASP A 779 -14.53 -21.29 10.03
N PHE A 780 -14.51 -20.96 8.73
CA PHE A 780 -13.29 -20.68 7.98
C PHE A 780 -12.49 -19.54 8.61
N GLN A 781 -13.12 -18.40 8.88
CA GLN A 781 -12.47 -17.25 9.52
C GLN A 781 -11.98 -17.60 10.95
N SER A 782 -12.76 -18.37 11.70
CA SER A 782 -12.37 -18.81 13.05
C SER A 782 -11.15 -19.74 13.02
N LYS A 783 -11.07 -20.66 12.06
CA LYS A 783 -9.91 -21.57 11.90
C LYS A 783 -8.67 -20.83 11.45
N LEU A 784 -8.82 -19.89 10.52
CA LEU A 784 -7.71 -19.05 10.10
C LEU A 784 -7.18 -18.21 11.27
N LYS A 785 -8.08 -17.60 12.05
CA LYS A 785 -7.70 -16.89 13.26
C LYS A 785 -6.98 -17.80 14.25
N ALA A 786 -7.46 -19.03 14.42
CA ALA A 786 -6.79 -20.03 15.26
C ALA A 786 -5.37 -20.37 14.78
N PHE A 787 -5.09 -20.36 13.47
CA PHE A 787 -3.69 -20.43 13.02
C PHE A 787 -2.88 -19.25 13.52
N GLY A 788 -3.40 -18.02 13.42
CA GLY A 788 -2.76 -16.81 13.95
C GLY A 788 -2.50 -16.86 15.47
N ASP A 789 -3.31 -17.59 16.23
CA ASP A 789 -3.18 -17.73 17.68
C ASP A 789 -2.29 -18.92 18.10
N ASP A 790 -2.43 -20.07 17.43
CA ASP A 790 -1.89 -21.36 17.89
C ASP A 790 -0.70 -21.87 17.06
N ASP A 791 -0.56 -21.44 15.80
CA ASP A 791 0.53 -21.88 14.93
C ASP A 791 1.67 -20.85 14.92
N LYS A 792 2.88 -21.29 15.29
CA LYS A 792 4.07 -20.43 15.36
C LYS A 792 4.39 -19.78 14.01
N ALA A 793 4.25 -20.49 12.89
CA ALA A 793 4.54 -19.95 11.57
C ALA A 793 3.56 -18.84 11.14
N PHE A 794 2.35 -18.82 11.71
CA PHE A 794 1.35 -17.78 11.50
C PHE A 794 1.48 -16.66 12.53
N SER A 795 1.52 -16.97 13.82
CA SER A 795 1.61 -16.00 14.92
C SER A 795 2.91 -15.17 14.94
N GLU A 796 3.99 -15.65 14.32
CA GLU A 796 5.27 -14.94 14.22
C GLU A 796 5.30 -13.85 13.14
N CYS A 797 4.26 -13.71 12.32
CA CYS A 797 4.24 -12.72 11.23
C CYS A 797 4.32 -11.27 11.77
N ASP A 798 3.70 -10.94 12.91
CA ASP A 798 3.60 -9.57 13.46
C ASP A 798 4.82 -9.16 14.29
N LYS A 799 5.64 -10.14 14.68
CA LYS A 799 6.73 -9.97 15.66
C LYS A 799 8.12 -10.29 15.07
N THR A 800 8.16 -10.98 13.92
CA THR A 800 9.34 -11.71 13.44
C THR A 800 9.37 -12.11 11.96
N GLY A 801 8.40 -11.76 11.08
CA GLY A 801 8.40 -12.25 9.69
C GLY A 801 8.03 -11.22 8.61
N PHE A 802 8.48 -11.40 7.36
CA PHE A 802 8.14 -10.50 6.22
C PHE A 802 6.80 -10.82 5.57
N TYR A 803 5.86 -11.34 6.35
CA TYR A 803 4.62 -11.87 5.83
C TYR A 803 3.45 -10.96 6.20
N SER A 804 2.38 -11.01 5.40
CA SER A 804 1.12 -10.38 5.80
C SER A 804 0.52 -11.17 6.98
N CYS A 805 0.12 -10.46 8.03
CA CYS A 805 -0.56 -11.01 9.19
C CYS A 805 -2.06 -11.00 8.96
N VAL A 806 -2.47 -11.91 8.10
CA VAL A 806 -3.86 -12.08 7.78
C VAL A 806 -4.42 -13.07 8.80
N ASP A 807 -4.85 -12.58 9.96
CA ASP A 807 -5.64 -13.36 10.94
C ASP A 807 -7.08 -13.60 10.44
N ARG A 808 -7.46 -12.88 9.38
CA ARG A 808 -8.73 -12.99 8.63
C ARG A 808 -8.48 -12.87 7.15
N VAL A 809 -8.89 -13.85 6.36
CA VAL A 809 -8.75 -13.79 4.90
C VAL A 809 -9.64 -12.68 4.40
N GLU A 810 -9.02 -11.74 3.70
CA GLU A 810 -9.67 -10.63 3.05
C GLU A 810 -10.29 -11.06 1.72
N THR A 811 -11.17 -10.20 1.23
CA THR A 811 -11.70 -10.27 -0.12
C THR A 811 -10.58 -10.25 -1.19
N ALA A 812 -10.92 -10.57 -2.43
CA ALA A 812 -10.02 -10.58 -3.61
C ALA A 812 -9.05 -9.40 -3.68
N VAL A 813 -7.93 -9.56 -4.41
CA VAL A 813 -7.00 -8.64 -5.15
C VAL A 813 -7.23 -7.12 -5.04
N SER A 814 -7.73 -6.63 -3.92
CA SER A 814 -8.19 -5.26 -3.74
C SER A 814 -7.29 -4.60 -2.71
N SER A 815 -6.17 -4.10 -3.23
CA SER A 815 -5.25 -3.23 -2.53
C SER A 815 -4.83 -2.07 -3.41
#